data_AF-A0A8T6LCB8-F1
#
_entry.id   AF-A0A8T6LCB8-F1
#
_cell.length_a   1.000
_cell.length_b   1.000
_cell.length_c   1.000
_cell.angle_alpha   90.00
_cell.angle_beta   90.00
_cell.angle_gamma   90.00
#
_symmetry.space_group_name_H-M   'P 1'
#
loop_
_entity.id
_entity.type
_entity.pdbx_description
1 polymer ?
#
loop_
_entity_poly.entity_id
_entity_poly.type
_entity_poly.pdbx_seq_one_letter_code
_entity_poly.pdbx_strand_id
1 'polypeptide(L)'
;EPAFIESHLAKVKLIRKIATQLIEFLAQLENFQKKLWLKKKSVVETNYCLTLNRVPDELYPEVIANKSQLDEWIQHFAIDEIDGDLDTPGFTNPLTLDFLAVNQGLVLDTKFFEDEFKERLLASIADFDSQSDGLLVHSENFQALNLLQNRYREQIQCIYIDPPYNTTAKDILYKDGYRHSSWLSLLRDRVSRSTNLMQKTGNINVAIDDAEVSSLKFLLDEVFGRENFVSTVVIQQNPGGRSDQKHVAVSHEYLHIYARNFPHLSTNELPLSEKEIKKRYPHEDNISRYRKSDLRKTGDGSLRIDRPNLFYPIYYSPKLESFSLSRVDASQIKILPIKGNLEEGRWRCMKETVQELFTTNLLVERRNEGFTIYEKDRAKTTEKPKSCWFEAKHNTAHYGTKKLSSMFNSVPFAHPKSVSTVLDILTIGSSNSDTVLDYFGGSGTTAVAVIEFNRKDPQSSRKYILVEMGHHFVDVLKPRILKSIYAEMWKDGKPVSTSSLSSHCFKYVRLESYEDTLNNLEFDSNKTKTLKQRTESDLYKDYMLKYWLDIESQGSNSLLNVAFFRDPLPYTLSIKKPGSLESETKQVDLIETFNYLIGLRVRHISSSKSFTASFKEVTDPELPNDQVKKLVVENLVPDTDGPWWFRKVEGWVPKNVFSPSNEEKEHTLIIWRKLTDNLARDNLVLNEWFNRVREADQNFTFDRIYVNGSSNLATLKQNDDRWEVCLLEEKFLKCMWQDNTE
;
A
#
# COMPACT_ATOMS: atom_id res chain seq x y z
N GLU A 1 47.83 34.81 40.87
CA GLU A 1 48.22 33.82 41.90
C GLU A 1 48.03 32.40 41.37
N PRO A 2 49.05 31.51 41.52
CA PRO A 2 48.98 30.12 41.06
C PRO A 2 47.82 29.32 41.67
N ALA A 3 47.48 29.57 42.94
CA ALA A 3 46.39 28.89 43.66
C ALA A 3 44.99 29.16 43.06
N PHE A 4 44.77 30.35 42.49
CA PHE A 4 43.51 30.69 41.81
C PHE A 4 43.35 29.88 40.51
N ILE A 5 44.45 29.68 39.77
CA ILE A 5 44.49 28.91 38.52
C ILE A 5 44.29 27.42 38.81
N GLU A 6 44.94 26.88 39.84
CA GLU A 6 44.74 25.48 40.26
C GLU A 6 43.30 25.19 40.68
N SER A 7 42.68 26.09 41.46
CA SER A 7 41.28 25.97 41.87
C SER A 7 40.33 25.97 40.65
N HIS A 8 40.58 26.83 39.66
CA HIS A 8 39.79 26.85 38.42
C HIS A 8 40.02 25.60 37.58
N LEU A 9 41.25 25.12 37.45
CA LEU A 9 41.55 23.88 36.73
C LEU A 9 40.91 22.65 37.40
N ALA A 10 40.89 22.60 38.73
CA ALA A 10 40.19 21.55 39.47
C ALA A 10 38.67 21.58 39.23
N LYS A 11 38.06 22.78 39.25
CA LYS A 11 36.64 22.96 38.91
C LYS A 11 36.32 22.56 37.48
N VAL A 12 37.15 22.96 36.50
CA VAL A 12 36.97 22.59 35.09
C VAL A 12 37.10 21.08 34.90
N LYS A 13 38.08 20.43 35.55
CA LYS A 13 38.23 18.97 35.53
C LYS A 13 37.01 18.26 36.14
N LEU A 14 36.48 18.78 37.25
CA LEU A 14 35.28 18.23 37.89
C LEU A 14 34.04 18.40 37.02
N ILE A 15 33.83 19.59 36.45
CA ILE A 15 32.73 19.87 35.51
C ILE A 15 32.83 18.93 34.31
N ARG A 16 34.01 18.79 33.71
CA ARG A 16 34.22 17.87 32.58
C ARG A 16 33.87 16.43 32.97
N LYS A 17 34.30 15.96 34.14
CA LYS A 17 33.99 14.61 34.63
C LYS A 17 32.47 14.39 34.78
N ILE A 18 31.76 15.31 35.43
CA ILE A 18 30.30 15.22 35.61
C ILE A 18 29.58 15.32 34.26
N ALA A 19 29.98 16.27 33.40
CA ALA A 19 29.40 16.44 32.08
C ALA A 19 29.57 15.20 31.21
N THR A 20 30.74 14.55 31.22
CA THR A 20 30.96 13.30 30.48
C THR A 20 30.05 12.18 30.98
N GLN A 21 29.86 12.03 32.30
CA GLN A 21 28.93 11.04 32.85
C GLN A 21 27.47 11.31 32.46
N LEU A 22 27.05 12.58 32.49
CA LEU A 22 25.71 12.97 32.04
C LEU A 22 25.51 12.71 30.55
N ILE A 23 26.50 13.02 29.72
CA ILE A 23 26.48 12.75 28.28
C ILE A 23 26.38 11.24 28.02
N GLU A 24 27.15 10.41 28.72
CA GLU A 24 27.09 8.95 28.59
C GLU A 24 25.70 8.41 28.95
N PHE A 25 25.10 8.91 30.04
CA PHE A 25 23.76 8.50 30.45
C PHE A 25 22.67 8.94 29.46
N LEU A 26 22.74 10.19 28.98
CA LEU A 26 21.81 10.70 27.96
C LEU A 26 21.95 9.93 26.65
N ALA A 27 23.17 9.61 26.23
CA ALA A 27 23.40 8.78 25.05
C ALA A 27 22.81 7.37 25.22
N GLN A 28 22.88 6.77 26.41
CA GLN A 28 22.22 5.48 26.67
C GLN A 28 20.69 5.60 26.50
N LEU A 29 20.07 6.64 27.06
CA LEU A 29 18.63 6.90 26.93
C LEU A 29 18.23 7.11 25.47
N GLU A 30 18.96 7.96 24.73
CA GLU A 30 18.70 8.24 23.32
C GLU A 30 18.85 6.98 22.45
N ASN A 31 19.90 6.19 22.67
CA ASN A 31 20.11 4.93 21.95
C ASN A 31 19.00 3.91 22.26
N PHE A 32 18.57 3.83 23.52
CA PHE A 32 17.47 2.95 23.90
C PHE A 32 16.14 3.40 23.27
N GLN A 33 15.83 4.70 23.30
CA GLN A 33 14.66 5.25 22.64
C GLN A 33 14.69 5.02 21.13
N LYS A 34 15.85 5.24 20.49
CA LYS A 34 16.07 4.96 19.07
C LYS A 34 15.84 3.48 18.75
N LYS A 35 16.36 2.57 19.58
CA LYS A 35 16.14 1.12 19.44
C LYS A 35 14.65 0.81 19.46
N LEU A 36 13.89 1.29 20.44
CA LEU A 36 12.44 1.09 20.51
C LEU A 36 11.67 1.73 19.36
N TRP A 37 12.15 2.87 18.86
CA TRP A 37 11.56 3.56 17.70
C TRP A 37 11.78 2.78 16.40
N LEU A 38 12.95 2.17 16.23
CA LEU A 38 13.33 1.42 15.02
C LEU A 38 12.84 -0.04 15.03
N LYS A 39 12.48 -0.57 16.19
CA LYS A 39 11.80 -1.87 16.32
C LYS A 39 10.58 -1.90 15.40
N LYS A 40 10.48 -2.91 14.52
CA LYS A 40 9.26 -3.14 13.75
C LYS A 40 8.09 -3.40 14.72
N LYS A 41 6.95 -2.76 14.47
CA LYS A 41 5.80 -2.84 15.37
C LYS A 41 5.01 -4.11 15.14
N SER A 42 4.67 -4.78 16.23
CA SER A 42 3.78 -5.94 16.23
C SER A 42 2.37 -5.57 15.77
N VAL A 43 1.73 -6.51 15.07
CA VAL A 43 0.30 -6.43 14.74
C VAL A 43 -0.51 -6.79 15.99
N VAL A 44 -1.44 -5.93 16.37
CA VAL A 44 -2.28 -6.08 17.57
C VAL A 44 -3.76 -6.29 17.25
N GLU A 45 -4.11 -6.18 15.97
CA GLU A 45 -5.44 -6.45 15.45
C GLU A 45 -5.31 -6.78 13.96
N THR A 46 -5.98 -7.86 13.53
CA THR A 46 -6.08 -8.27 12.13
C THR A 46 -7.54 -8.58 11.83
N ASN A 47 -8.09 -7.93 10.82
CA ASN A 47 -9.47 -8.11 10.40
C ASN A 47 -9.61 -7.94 8.90
N TYR A 48 -10.73 -8.41 8.36
CA TYR A 48 -10.98 -8.51 6.94
C TYR A 48 -12.39 -8.02 6.64
N CYS A 49 -12.52 -7.30 5.52
CA CYS A 49 -13.81 -6.91 4.98
C CYS A 49 -13.99 -7.55 3.60
N LEU A 50 -15.06 -8.32 3.41
CA LEU A 50 -15.32 -9.08 2.19
C LEU A 50 -16.76 -8.88 1.73
N THR A 51 -16.98 -8.70 0.43
CA THR A 51 -18.32 -8.80 -0.14
C THR A 51 -18.86 -10.23 0.03
N LEU A 52 -20.17 -10.39 0.28
CA LEU A 52 -20.79 -11.70 0.55
C LEU A 52 -20.55 -12.74 -0.55
N ASN A 53 -20.35 -12.31 -1.80
CA ASN A 53 -20.01 -13.21 -2.90
C ASN A 53 -18.63 -13.88 -2.77
N ARG A 54 -17.82 -13.49 -1.78
CA ARG A 54 -16.55 -14.12 -1.41
C ARG A 54 -16.63 -14.87 -0.07
N VAL A 55 -17.80 -14.92 0.55
CA VAL A 55 -18.06 -15.62 1.81
C VAL A 55 -18.78 -16.93 1.48
N PRO A 56 -18.31 -18.10 1.96
CA PRO A 56 -19.00 -19.37 1.75
C PRO A 56 -20.40 -19.38 2.36
N ASP A 57 -21.35 -19.96 1.64
CA ASP A 57 -22.76 -20.04 2.04
C ASP A 57 -22.95 -20.75 3.40
N GLU A 58 -22.06 -21.68 3.76
CA GLU A 58 -22.10 -22.39 5.04
C GLU A 58 -21.95 -21.47 6.26
N LEU A 59 -21.35 -20.29 6.06
CA LEU A 59 -21.14 -19.30 7.13
C LEU A 59 -22.31 -18.32 7.27
N TYR A 60 -23.24 -18.26 6.30
CA TYR A 60 -24.36 -17.30 6.31
C TYR A 60 -25.26 -17.38 7.55
N PRO A 61 -25.56 -18.57 8.13
CA PRO A 61 -26.35 -18.63 9.36
C PRO A 61 -25.72 -17.86 10.54
N GLU A 62 -24.40 -17.92 10.69
CA GLU A 62 -23.67 -17.17 11.72
C GLU A 62 -23.64 -15.67 11.41
N VAL A 63 -23.56 -15.30 10.13
CA VAL A 63 -23.64 -13.90 9.67
C VAL A 63 -25.00 -13.30 10.00
N ILE A 64 -26.10 -14.02 9.70
CA ILE A 64 -27.47 -13.60 10.00
C ILE A 64 -27.69 -13.44 11.51
N ALA A 65 -27.11 -14.33 12.31
CA ALA A 65 -27.24 -14.28 13.77
C ALA A 65 -26.45 -13.13 14.42
N ASN A 66 -25.50 -12.51 13.70
CA ASN A 66 -24.63 -11.48 14.23
C ASN A 66 -25.28 -10.08 14.23
N LYS A 67 -25.76 -9.65 15.39
CA LYS A 67 -26.39 -8.33 15.57
C LYS A 67 -25.47 -7.15 15.26
N SER A 68 -24.19 -7.23 15.64
CA SER A 68 -23.25 -6.14 15.40
C SER A 68 -22.96 -5.93 13.91
N GLN A 69 -22.88 -7.02 13.14
CA GLN A 69 -22.76 -6.95 11.69
C GLN A 69 -24.03 -6.37 11.04
N LEU A 70 -25.21 -6.80 11.52
CA LEU A 70 -26.50 -6.27 11.07
C LEU A 70 -26.60 -4.75 11.34
N ASP A 71 -26.21 -4.30 12.53
CA ASP A 71 -26.21 -2.89 12.93
C ASP A 71 -25.26 -2.06 12.04
N GLU A 72 -24.09 -2.59 11.67
CA GLU A 72 -23.18 -1.92 10.73
C GLU A 72 -23.81 -1.78 9.35
N TRP A 73 -24.48 -2.82 8.84
CA TRP A 73 -25.16 -2.75 7.54
C TRP A 73 -26.32 -1.76 7.54
N ILE A 74 -27.10 -1.71 8.62
CA ILE A 74 -28.16 -0.69 8.79
C ILE A 74 -27.52 0.71 8.79
N GLN A 75 -26.50 0.92 9.62
CA GLN A 75 -25.84 2.21 9.76
C GLN A 75 -25.18 2.70 8.45
N HIS A 76 -24.53 1.81 7.71
CA HIS A 76 -23.74 2.19 6.54
C HIS A 76 -24.49 2.07 5.23
N PHE A 77 -25.42 1.13 5.11
CA PHE A 77 -26.07 0.78 3.85
C PHE A 77 -27.59 0.98 3.87
N ALA A 78 -28.19 1.30 5.03
CA ALA A 78 -29.63 1.51 5.19
C ALA A 78 -30.45 0.30 4.69
N ILE A 79 -29.98 -0.92 4.99
CA ILE A 79 -30.63 -2.14 4.51
C ILE A 79 -32.03 -2.35 5.10
N ASP A 80 -32.33 -1.73 6.23
CA ASP A 80 -33.64 -1.73 6.89
C ASP A 80 -34.73 -1.00 6.11
N GLU A 81 -34.34 -0.19 5.12
CA GLU A 81 -35.25 0.51 4.22
C GLU A 81 -35.44 -0.22 2.87
N ILE A 82 -34.87 -1.42 2.70
CA ILE A 82 -35.04 -2.22 1.49
C ILE A 82 -36.41 -2.92 1.55
N ASP A 83 -37.38 -2.36 0.83
CA ASP A 83 -38.69 -2.97 0.61
C ASP A 83 -38.58 -4.17 -0.34
N GLY A 84 -39.33 -5.23 -0.04
CA GLY A 84 -39.44 -6.39 -0.92
C GLY A 84 -40.48 -6.18 -2.02
N ASP A 85 -40.26 -6.83 -3.16
CA ASP A 85 -41.25 -6.93 -4.24
C ASP A 85 -41.48 -8.40 -4.63
N LEU A 86 -42.12 -8.64 -5.79
CA LEU A 86 -42.44 -9.99 -6.26
C LEU A 86 -41.18 -10.83 -6.57
N ASP A 87 -40.07 -10.17 -6.90
CA ASP A 87 -38.84 -10.80 -7.41
C ASP A 87 -37.65 -10.64 -6.45
N THR A 88 -37.75 -9.73 -5.47
CA THR A 88 -36.67 -9.42 -4.52
C THR A 88 -37.15 -9.42 -3.07
N PRO A 89 -36.47 -10.17 -2.17
CA PRO A 89 -36.81 -10.19 -0.75
C PRO A 89 -36.48 -8.87 -0.07
N GLY A 90 -37.43 -8.35 0.70
CA GLY A 90 -37.24 -7.17 1.55
C GLY A 90 -36.53 -7.49 2.86
N PHE A 91 -36.16 -6.43 3.58
CA PHE A 91 -35.53 -6.55 4.88
C PHE A 91 -36.44 -7.26 5.91
N THR A 92 -35.82 -8.10 6.73
CA THR A 92 -36.44 -8.78 7.88
C THR A 92 -35.44 -8.85 9.04
N ASN A 93 -35.92 -9.01 10.27
CA ASN A 93 -35.06 -9.22 11.43
C ASN A 93 -35.53 -10.45 12.22
N PRO A 94 -34.80 -11.58 12.20
CA PRO A 94 -33.51 -11.79 11.53
C PRO A 94 -33.62 -11.77 10.00
N LEU A 95 -32.50 -11.49 9.31
CA LEU A 95 -32.41 -11.56 7.84
C LEU A 95 -32.67 -12.98 7.33
N THR A 96 -33.14 -13.12 6.10
CA THR A 96 -33.30 -14.42 5.43
C THR A 96 -32.10 -14.75 4.55
N LEU A 97 -31.88 -16.05 4.29
CA LEU A 97 -30.86 -16.48 3.32
C LEU A 97 -31.13 -15.91 1.92
N ASP A 98 -32.40 -15.85 1.50
CA ASP A 98 -32.79 -15.26 0.22
C ASP A 98 -32.40 -13.78 0.13
N PHE A 99 -32.51 -13.02 1.24
CA PHE A 99 -32.06 -11.63 1.29
C PHE A 99 -30.56 -11.52 1.02
N LEU A 100 -29.74 -12.35 1.65
CA LEU A 100 -28.29 -12.40 1.42
C LEU A 100 -27.97 -12.83 -0.02
N ALA A 101 -28.70 -13.80 -0.57
CA ALA A 101 -28.48 -14.31 -1.93
C ALA A 101 -28.67 -13.24 -3.02
N VAL A 102 -29.57 -12.28 -2.81
CA VAL A 102 -29.78 -11.14 -3.73
C VAL A 102 -28.85 -9.96 -3.39
N ASN A 103 -28.48 -9.79 -2.13
CA ASN A 103 -27.65 -8.66 -1.65
C ASN A 103 -26.16 -9.02 -1.50
N GLN A 104 -25.60 -9.67 -2.52
CA GLN A 104 -24.21 -10.18 -2.54
C GLN A 104 -23.12 -9.09 -2.44
N GLY A 105 -23.50 -7.81 -2.55
CA GLY A 105 -22.61 -6.65 -2.38
C GLY A 105 -22.45 -6.17 -0.95
N LEU A 106 -23.22 -6.70 0.00
CA LEU A 106 -23.00 -6.42 1.41
C LEU A 106 -21.59 -6.83 1.81
N VAL A 107 -20.93 -5.94 2.57
CA VAL A 107 -19.55 -6.15 2.99
C VAL A 107 -19.56 -6.65 4.43
N LEU A 108 -19.20 -7.92 4.62
CA LEU A 108 -18.97 -8.52 5.93
C LEU A 108 -17.66 -7.98 6.52
N ASP A 109 -17.64 -7.67 7.81
CA ASP A 109 -16.49 -7.26 8.59
C ASP A 109 -16.20 -8.27 9.71
N THR A 110 -15.05 -8.95 9.62
CA THR A 110 -14.71 -10.02 10.56
C THR A 110 -14.53 -9.54 12.00
N LYS A 111 -14.41 -8.23 12.25
CA LYS A 111 -14.22 -7.69 13.62
C LYS A 111 -15.36 -8.03 14.57
N PHE A 112 -16.55 -8.29 14.03
CA PHE A 112 -17.74 -8.62 14.81
C PHE A 112 -17.86 -10.11 15.13
N PHE A 113 -16.95 -10.93 14.63
CA PHE A 113 -16.99 -12.37 14.76
C PHE A 113 -15.84 -12.87 15.62
N GLU A 114 -16.07 -13.99 16.30
CA GLU A 114 -15.04 -14.70 17.06
C GLU A 114 -13.94 -15.24 16.14
N ASP A 115 -12.75 -15.45 16.69
CA ASP A 115 -11.59 -15.87 15.90
C ASP A 115 -11.78 -17.21 15.18
N GLU A 116 -12.59 -18.12 15.73
CA GLU A 116 -12.92 -19.39 15.07
C GLU A 116 -13.65 -19.17 13.73
N PHE A 117 -14.59 -18.22 13.67
CA PHE A 117 -15.28 -17.85 12.43
C PHE A 117 -14.28 -17.28 11.42
N LYS A 118 -13.40 -16.38 11.86
CA LYS A 118 -12.34 -15.81 11.00
C LYS A 118 -11.44 -16.89 10.43
N GLU A 119 -11.06 -17.86 11.25
CA GLU A 119 -10.21 -18.98 10.86
C GLU A 119 -10.89 -19.89 9.84
N ARG A 120 -12.18 -20.20 9.98
CA ARG A 120 -12.94 -20.98 8.98
C ARG A 120 -13.08 -20.21 7.67
N LEU A 121 -13.39 -18.92 7.74
CA LEU A 121 -13.50 -18.04 6.57
C LEU A 121 -12.18 -17.98 5.81
N LEU A 122 -11.06 -17.68 6.46
CA LEU A 122 -9.76 -17.60 5.81
C LEU A 122 -9.30 -18.94 5.23
N ALA A 123 -9.56 -20.05 5.93
CA ALA A 123 -9.22 -21.38 5.43
C ALA A 123 -10.03 -21.78 4.18
N SER A 124 -11.22 -21.23 4.00
CA SER A 124 -12.02 -21.48 2.79
C SER A 124 -11.50 -20.76 1.54
N ILE A 125 -10.64 -19.75 1.70
CA ILE A 125 -10.16 -18.89 0.61
C ILE A 125 -8.73 -19.29 0.22
N ALA A 126 -8.58 -19.91 -0.95
CA ALA A 126 -7.27 -20.19 -1.53
C ALA A 126 -6.61 -18.92 -2.11
N ASP A 127 -5.28 -18.87 -2.07
CA ASP A 127 -4.45 -17.76 -2.55
C ASP A 127 -4.89 -16.39 -2.00
N PHE A 128 -5.15 -16.33 -0.69
CA PHE A 128 -5.78 -15.19 0.00
C PHE A 128 -5.15 -13.83 -0.33
N ASP A 129 -3.82 -13.68 -0.27
CA ASP A 129 -3.16 -12.40 -0.57
C ASP A 129 -3.39 -11.96 -2.03
N SER A 130 -3.57 -12.90 -2.95
CA SER A 130 -3.87 -12.58 -4.35
C SER A 130 -5.28 -12.04 -4.51
N GLN A 131 -6.22 -12.50 -3.68
CA GLN A 131 -7.62 -12.05 -3.67
C GLN A 131 -7.83 -10.76 -2.87
N SER A 132 -6.89 -10.36 -2.02
CA SER A 132 -6.98 -9.08 -1.31
C SER A 132 -6.74 -7.92 -2.28
N ASP A 133 -7.76 -7.09 -2.46
CA ASP A 133 -7.75 -5.88 -3.29
C ASP A 133 -7.16 -4.67 -2.54
N GLY A 134 -7.20 -4.70 -1.21
CA GLY A 134 -6.73 -3.61 -0.37
C GLY A 134 -6.04 -4.03 0.92
N LEU A 135 -5.16 -3.17 1.42
CA LEU A 135 -4.62 -3.22 2.78
C LEU A 135 -4.78 -1.85 3.45
N LEU A 136 -5.39 -1.82 4.63
CA LEU A 136 -5.42 -0.63 5.48
C LEU A 136 -4.56 -0.87 6.72
N VAL A 137 -3.68 0.06 7.06
CA VAL A 137 -2.81 -0.04 8.24
C VAL A 137 -3.16 1.11 9.18
N HIS A 138 -3.75 0.78 10.33
CA HIS A 138 -3.98 1.72 11.43
C HIS A 138 -2.69 1.85 12.25
N SER A 139 -1.87 2.83 11.88
CA SER A 139 -0.56 3.05 12.50
C SER A 139 0.00 4.42 12.11
N GLU A 140 0.93 4.90 12.93
CA GLU A 140 1.90 5.90 12.50
C GLU A 140 2.64 5.40 11.24
N ASN A 141 2.81 6.28 10.24
CA ASN A 141 3.20 5.88 8.89
C ASN A 141 4.68 5.52 8.73
N PHE A 142 5.58 6.04 9.54
CA PHE A 142 6.96 5.53 9.60
C PHE A 142 6.99 4.08 10.08
N GLN A 143 6.19 3.75 11.10
CA GLN A 143 6.12 2.38 11.62
C GLN A 143 5.48 1.39 10.64
N ALA A 144 4.41 1.81 9.96
CA ALA A 144 3.80 1.01 8.90
C ALA A 144 4.80 0.75 7.75
N LEU A 145 5.47 1.79 7.25
CA LEU A 145 6.45 1.65 6.17
C LEU A 145 7.60 0.71 6.57
N ASN A 146 8.01 0.69 7.84
CA ASN A 146 9.02 -0.25 8.36
C ASN A 146 8.56 -1.71 8.33
N LEU A 147 7.32 -1.97 8.72
CA LEU A 147 6.76 -3.32 8.69
C LEU A 147 6.57 -3.82 7.25
N LEU A 148 6.15 -2.95 6.33
CA LEU A 148 5.85 -3.30 4.94
C LEU A 148 7.09 -3.60 4.09
N GLN A 149 8.30 -3.27 4.55
CA GLN A 149 9.55 -3.37 3.77
C GLN A 149 9.73 -4.73 3.10
N ASN A 150 9.67 -5.84 3.85
CA ASN A 150 9.96 -7.15 3.27
C ASN A 150 8.81 -7.67 2.38
N ARG A 151 7.57 -7.38 2.76
CA ARG A 151 6.39 -7.86 2.04
C ARG A 151 6.18 -7.16 0.70
N TYR A 152 6.45 -5.85 0.63
CA TYR A 152 6.13 -4.99 -0.52
C TYR A 152 7.34 -4.35 -1.20
N ARG A 153 8.56 -4.80 -0.90
CA ARG A 153 9.77 -4.38 -1.62
C ARG A 153 9.57 -4.50 -3.13
N GLU A 154 9.90 -3.43 -3.85
CA GLU A 154 9.80 -3.28 -5.31
C GLU A 154 8.46 -3.75 -5.92
N GLN A 155 7.33 -3.54 -5.24
CA GLN A 155 5.99 -3.93 -5.73
C GLN A 155 5.06 -2.74 -6.00
N ILE A 156 5.38 -1.56 -5.48
CA ILE A 156 4.53 -0.38 -5.58
C ILE A 156 4.84 0.39 -6.85
N GLN A 157 3.86 0.51 -7.74
CA GLN A 157 4.02 1.21 -9.00
C GLN A 157 3.78 2.72 -8.84
N CYS A 158 2.76 3.11 -8.06
CA CYS A 158 2.41 4.50 -7.85
C CYS A 158 2.29 4.80 -6.36
N ILE A 159 3.01 5.81 -5.90
CA ILE A 159 2.80 6.41 -4.59
C ILE A 159 2.07 7.73 -4.79
N TYR A 160 0.95 7.92 -4.11
CA TYR A 160 0.31 9.21 -3.98
C TYR A 160 0.23 9.56 -2.51
N ILE A 161 0.69 10.75 -2.14
CA ILE A 161 0.59 11.23 -0.77
C ILE A 161 0.15 12.70 -0.72
N ASP A 162 -0.67 12.97 0.29
CA ASP A 162 -1.16 14.30 0.64
C ASP A 162 -0.74 14.64 2.08
N PRO A 163 0.55 14.96 2.31
CA PRO A 163 1.07 15.24 3.63
C PRO A 163 0.45 16.52 4.24
N PRO A 164 0.58 16.76 5.56
CA PRO A 164 0.19 18.03 6.16
C PRO A 164 0.98 19.19 5.55
N TYR A 165 0.30 20.29 5.20
CA TYR A 165 0.93 21.43 4.49
C TYR A 165 1.67 22.40 5.40
N ASN A 166 1.71 22.13 6.71
CA ASN A 166 2.39 22.98 7.70
C ASN A 166 1.84 24.42 7.73
N THR A 167 0.51 24.56 7.65
CA THR A 167 -0.15 25.87 7.61
C THR A 167 -0.57 26.32 9.01
N THR A 168 -1.30 27.43 9.14
CA THR A 168 -1.87 27.89 10.43
C THR A 168 -3.21 27.21 10.76
N ALA A 169 -3.60 26.17 10.01
CA ALA A 169 -4.84 25.42 10.25
C ALA A 169 -4.77 24.70 11.61
N LYS A 170 -5.90 24.67 12.34
CA LYS A 170 -5.96 24.21 13.73
C LYS A 170 -6.32 22.73 13.91
N ASP A 171 -6.73 22.05 12.84
CA ASP A 171 -7.48 20.79 12.94
C ASP A 171 -6.81 19.60 12.21
N ILE A 172 -5.49 19.56 12.10
CA ILE A 172 -4.74 18.38 11.60
C ILE A 172 -4.09 17.65 12.78
N LEU A 173 -4.17 16.31 12.80
CA LEU A 173 -3.55 15.45 13.82
C LEU A 173 -2.02 15.56 13.83
N TYR A 174 -1.42 15.83 12.67
CA TYR A 174 -0.03 16.27 12.57
C TYR A 174 0.07 17.69 13.08
N LYS A 175 1.02 17.94 13.99
CA LYS A 175 1.24 19.29 14.52
C LYS A 175 1.52 20.28 13.38
N ASP A 176 0.60 21.21 13.16
CA ASP A 176 0.81 22.33 12.25
C ASP A 176 1.71 23.41 12.90
N GLY A 177 2.47 24.15 12.10
CA GLY A 177 3.44 25.15 12.57
C GLY A 177 4.79 24.57 13.01
N TYR A 178 5.19 23.41 12.46
CA TYR A 178 6.57 22.96 12.55
C TYR A 178 7.50 24.00 11.96
N ARG A 179 8.70 24.13 12.55
CA ARG A 179 9.82 24.73 11.82
C ARG A 179 10.04 23.90 10.56
N HIS A 180 10.32 24.55 9.42
CA HIS A 180 10.56 23.87 8.14
C HIS A 180 11.49 22.65 8.27
N SER A 181 12.55 22.75 9.09
CA SER A 181 13.48 21.65 9.37
C SER A 181 12.80 20.41 9.97
N SER A 182 11.86 20.59 10.89
CA SER A 182 11.14 19.48 11.54
C SER A 182 10.15 18.82 10.60
N TRP A 183 9.45 19.61 9.77
CA TRP A 183 8.57 19.09 8.72
C TRP A 183 9.36 18.30 7.67
N LEU A 184 10.52 18.83 7.26
CA LEU A 184 11.44 18.14 6.35
C LEU A 184 11.95 16.82 6.94
N SER A 185 12.35 16.78 8.22
CA SER A 185 12.76 15.53 8.88
C SER A 185 11.64 14.49 8.88
N LEU A 186 10.40 14.90 9.20
CA LEU A 186 9.23 14.03 9.15
C LEU A 186 9.07 13.41 7.75
N LEU A 187 9.03 14.22 6.69
CA LEU A 187 8.83 13.68 5.36
C LEU A 187 10.03 12.88 4.85
N ARG A 188 11.25 13.31 5.12
CA ARG A 188 12.47 12.67 4.60
C ARG A 188 12.53 11.21 5.00
N ASP A 189 12.23 10.90 6.26
CA ASP A 189 12.28 9.55 6.78
C ASP A 189 11.25 8.62 6.12
N ARG A 190 10.07 9.15 5.77
CA ARG A 190 8.98 8.39 5.12
C ARG A 190 9.24 8.21 3.63
N VAL A 191 9.59 9.31 2.95
CA VAL A 191 9.89 9.32 1.51
C VAL A 191 11.06 8.38 1.24
N SER A 192 12.15 8.46 2.01
CA SER A 192 13.32 7.58 1.87
C SER A 192 12.94 6.10 1.99
N ARG A 193 12.17 5.72 3.01
CA ARG A 193 11.72 4.33 3.22
C ARG A 193 10.75 3.84 2.15
N SER A 194 9.95 4.73 1.59
CA SER A 194 9.01 4.39 0.52
C SER A 194 9.73 4.01 -0.78
N THR A 195 10.96 4.50 -1.02
CA THR A 195 11.72 4.22 -2.24
C THR A 195 12.04 2.73 -2.44
N ASN A 196 12.25 1.98 -1.36
CA ASN A 196 12.51 0.53 -1.40
C ASN A 196 11.26 -0.29 -1.76
N LEU A 197 10.07 0.28 -1.56
CA LEU A 197 8.82 -0.36 -1.94
C LEU A 197 8.50 -0.17 -3.43
N MET A 198 9.11 0.83 -4.07
CA MET A 198 8.78 1.23 -5.44
C MET A 198 9.38 0.29 -6.48
N GLN A 199 8.59 -0.05 -7.50
CA GLN A 199 9.09 -0.64 -8.74
C GLN A 199 10.03 0.35 -9.44
N LYS A 200 10.99 -0.17 -10.20
CA LYS A 200 11.92 0.65 -11.00
C LYS A 200 11.19 1.58 -11.99
N THR A 201 10.07 1.11 -12.53
CA THR A 201 9.17 1.81 -13.46
C THR A 201 8.21 2.78 -12.77
N GLY A 202 8.20 2.80 -11.44
CA GLY A 202 7.22 3.51 -10.62
C GLY A 202 7.51 5.01 -10.43
N ASN A 203 6.52 5.70 -9.88
CA ASN A 203 6.60 7.12 -9.54
C ASN A 203 5.97 7.44 -8.18
N ILE A 204 6.40 8.57 -7.61
CA ILE A 204 5.80 9.20 -6.44
C ILE A 204 5.21 10.55 -6.84
N ASN A 205 4.01 10.82 -6.32
CA ASN A 205 3.22 12.01 -6.59
C ASN A 205 2.88 12.65 -5.24
N VAL A 206 3.45 13.82 -4.95
CA VAL A 206 3.30 14.48 -3.64
C VAL A 206 2.53 15.79 -3.82
N ALA A 207 1.34 15.86 -3.24
CA ALA A 207 0.53 17.07 -3.22
C ALA A 207 1.06 18.06 -2.17
N ILE A 208 1.06 19.35 -2.49
CA ILE A 208 1.54 20.40 -1.60
C ILE A 208 0.96 21.77 -1.96
N ASP A 209 0.91 22.71 -1.01
CA ASP A 209 0.59 24.12 -1.27
C ASP A 209 1.85 24.99 -1.36
N ASP A 210 1.67 26.32 -1.43
CA ASP A 210 2.77 27.28 -1.52
C ASP A 210 3.70 27.30 -0.29
N ALA A 211 3.27 26.81 0.88
CA ALA A 211 4.03 26.98 2.12
C ALA A 211 5.35 26.18 2.12
N GLU A 212 5.32 24.95 1.61
CA GLU A 212 6.48 24.04 1.64
C GLU A 212 6.89 23.52 0.25
N VAL A 213 6.30 24.03 -0.84
CA VAL A 213 6.57 23.54 -2.22
C VAL A 213 8.06 23.53 -2.58
N SER A 214 8.82 24.54 -2.16
CA SER A 214 10.26 24.63 -2.42
C SER A 214 11.07 23.72 -1.51
N SER A 215 10.76 23.69 -0.21
CA SER A 215 11.37 22.80 0.77
C SER A 215 11.22 21.34 0.35
N LEU A 216 10.00 20.95 -0.04
CA LEU A 216 9.68 19.61 -0.52
C LEU A 216 10.46 19.26 -1.78
N LYS A 217 10.58 20.18 -2.74
CA LYS A 217 11.35 19.97 -3.97
C LYS A 217 12.81 19.63 -3.66
N PHE A 218 13.44 20.34 -2.73
CA PHE A 218 14.82 20.05 -2.31
C PHE A 218 14.95 18.67 -1.65
N LEU A 219 13.99 18.30 -0.79
CA LEU A 219 13.97 16.99 -0.15
C LEU A 219 13.82 15.86 -1.17
N LEU A 220 12.92 16.00 -2.14
CA LEU A 220 12.72 15.00 -3.18
C LEU A 220 13.95 14.90 -4.10
N ASP A 221 14.61 16.02 -4.40
CA ASP A 221 15.89 16.03 -5.11
C ASP A 221 17.00 15.30 -4.35
N GLU A 222 17.05 15.42 -3.02
CA GLU A 222 18.02 14.70 -2.17
C GLU A 222 17.75 13.18 -2.20
N VAL A 223 16.47 12.78 -2.06
CA VAL A 223 16.10 11.37 -1.90
C VAL A 223 16.09 10.60 -3.23
N PHE A 224 15.58 11.21 -4.30
CA PHE A 224 15.45 10.56 -5.60
C PHE A 224 16.56 10.93 -6.59
N GLY A 225 17.29 12.02 -6.37
CA GLY A 225 18.18 12.60 -7.37
C GLY A 225 17.42 13.53 -8.33
N ARG A 226 18.07 14.64 -8.71
CA ARG A 226 17.48 15.69 -9.57
C ARG A 226 17.14 15.16 -10.96
N GLU A 227 17.90 14.20 -11.45
CA GLU A 227 17.71 13.52 -12.74
C GLU A 227 16.42 12.69 -12.79
N ASN A 228 15.84 12.36 -11.63
CA ASN A 228 14.61 11.60 -11.53
C ASN A 228 13.35 12.48 -11.40
N PHE A 229 13.50 13.81 -11.43
CA PHE A 229 12.39 14.74 -11.49
C PHE A 229 11.62 14.62 -12.81
N VAL A 230 10.30 14.47 -12.73
CA VAL A 230 9.42 14.34 -13.91
C VAL A 230 8.75 15.68 -14.21
N SER A 231 8.01 16.23 -13.25
CA SER A 231 7.28 17.48 -13.45
C SER A 231 6.76 18.06 -12.13
N THR A 232 6.48 19.36 -12.14
CA THR A 232 5.62 20.02 -11.16
C THR A 232 4.33 20.41 -11.87
N VAL A 233 3.22 19.83 -11.43
CA VAL A 233 1.89 20.10 -11.97
C VAL A 233 1.18 21.11 -11.08
N VAL A 234 0.62 22.16 -11.67
CA VAL A 234 -0.26 23.13 -10.99
C VAL A 234 -1.69 22.67 -11.16
N ILE A 235 -2.40 22.48 -10.05
CA ILE A 235 -3.78 21.99 -10.05
C ILE A 235 -4.70 23.06 -9.45
N GLN A 236 -5.63 23.59 -10.26
CA GLN A 236 -6.61 24.56 -9.79
C GLN A 236 -7.72 23.88 -8.97
N GLN A 237 -7.59 23.93 -7.65
CA GLN A 237 -8.53 23.33 -6.71
C GLN A 237 -9.68 24.27 -6.35
N ASN A 238 -9.49 25.59 -6.44
CA ASN A 238 -10.50 26.60 -6.12
C ASN A 238 -10.52 27.74 -7.17
N PRO A 239 -11.32 27.65 -8.24
CA PRO A 239 -11.37 28.67 -9.29
C PRO A 239 -11.74 30.09 -8.80
N GLY A 240 -12.46 30.21 -7.67
CA GLY A 240 -12.81 31.50 -7.08
C GLY A 240 -11.66 32.17 -6.32
N GLY A 241 -10.57 31.43 -6.07
CA GLY A 241 -9.48 31.87 -5.22
C GLY A 241 -9.86 31.95 -3.73
N ARG A 242 -8.88 31.91 -2.84
CA ARG A 242 -9.09 32.18 -1.41
C ARG A 242 -9.13 33.70 -1.19
N SER A 243 -10.14 34.18 -0.48
CA SER A 243 -10.40 35.61 -0.25
C SER A 243 -9.66 36.19 0.96
N ASP A 244 -8.97 35.35 1.72
CA ASP A 244 -8.19 35.69 2.92
C ASP A 244 -6.85 36.38 2.59
N GLN A 245 -6.35 36.20 1.38
CA GLN A 245 -5.10 36.78 0.90
C GLN A 245 -5.30 38.20 0.35
N LYS A 246 -4.58 39.18 0.92
CA LYS A 246 -4.74 40.62 0.62
C LYS A 246 -4.37 41.02 -0.82
N HIS A 247 -3.43 40.31 -1.44
CA HIS A 247 -2.81 40.75 -2.70
C HIS A 247 -3.06 39.81 -3.88
N VAL A 248 -3.09 38.49 -3.64
CA VAL A 248 -3.28 37.48 -4.69
C VAL A 248 -4.23 36.42 -4.18
N ALA A 249 -5.35 36.22 -4.89
CA ALA A 249 -6.31 35.17 -4.56
C ALA A 249 -5.78 33.81 -5.03
N VAL A 250 -5.16 33.06 -4.12
CA VAL A 250 -4.58 31.74 -4.41
C VAL A 250 -5.70 30.76 -4.78
N SER A 251 -5.59 30.14 -5.96
CA SER A 251 -6.62 29.26 -6.54
C SER A 251 -6.13 27.83 -6.83
N HIS A 252 -4.84 27.57 -6.61
CA HIS A 252 -4.17 26.35 -7.02
C HIS A 252 -3.34 25.73 -5.89
N GLU A 253 -2.98 24.48 -6.10
CA GLU A 253 -1.99 23.71 -5.35
C GLU A 253 -1.01 23.07 -6.35
N TYR A 254 0.01 22.39 -5.85
CA TYR A 254 1.04 21.74 -6.65
C TYR A 254 1.05 20.23 -6.44
N LEU A 255 1.55 19.53 -7.45
CA LEU A 255 1.88 18.11 -7.40
C LEU A 255 3.30 17.92 -7.94
N HIS A 256 4.22 17.46 -7.10
CA HIS A 256 5.55 17.06 -7.56
C HIS A 256 5.54 15.59 -7.96
N ILE A 257 6.04 15.31 -9.17
CA ILE A 257 6.15 13.95 -9.71
C ILE A 257 7.64 13.59 -9.85
N TYR A 258 8.03 12.49 -9.22
CA TYR A 258 9.37 11.91 -9.33
C TYR A 258 9.29 10.45 -9.76
N ALA A 259 10.20 10.03 -10.62
CA ALA A 259 10.39 8.64 -10.97
C ALA A 259 11.25 7.93 -9.91
N ARG A 260 11.04 6.63 -9.73
CA ARG A 260 12.05 5.80 -9.05
C ARG A 260 13.35 5.74 -9.88
N ASN A 261 13.20 5.62 -11.20
CA ASN A 261 14.29 5.64 -12.17
C ASN A 261 13.77 6.22 -13.49
N PHE A 262 14.09 7.47 -13.82
CA PHE A 262 13.53 8.20 -14.95
C PHE A 262 13.74 7.52 -16.31
N PRO A 263 14.94 6.97 -16.62
CA PRO A 263 15.12 6.17 -17.84
C PRO A 263 14.18 4.96 -17.99
N HIS A 264 13.64 4.43 -16.89
CA HIS A 264 12.73 3.27 -16.88
C HIS A 264 11.29 3.65 -16.55
N LEU A 265 10.99 4.94 -16.34
CA LEU A 265 9.66 5.40 -15.94
C LEU A 265 8.61 4.97 -16.97
N SER A 266 7.52 4.37 -16.48
CA SER A 266 6.33 4.10 -17.27
C SER A 266 5.19 5.03 -16.83
N THR A 267 4.56 5.71 -17.78
CA THR A 267 3.38 6.58 -17.53
C THR A 267 2.34 6.39 -18.60
N ASN A 268 1.07 6.47 -18.21
CA ASN A 268 -0.06 6.46 -19.15
C ASN A 268 -0.49 7.87 -19.56
N GLU A 269 -1.29 7.94 -20.62
CA GLU A 269 -1.95 9.16 -21.07
C GLU A 269 -3.35 9.31 -20.44
N LEU A 270 -3.82 10.55 -20.33
CA LEU A 270 -5.17 10.85 -19.85
C LEU A 270 -6.20 10.71 -20.98
N PRO A 271 -7.40 10.17 -20.71
CA PRO A 271 -8.46 10.10 -21.69
C PRO A 271 -9.01 11.49 -22.03
N LEU A 272 -9.30 11.73 -23.30
CA LEU A 272 -9.97 12.94 -23.78
C LEU A 272 -11.48 12.75 -23.74
N SER A 273 -12.21 13.73 -23.20
CA SER A 273 -13.67 13.71 -23.27
C SER A 273 -14.16 13.90 -24.70
N GLU A 274 -15.34 13.38 -25.03
CA GLU A 274 -15.94 13.60 -26.35
C GLU A 274 -16.05 15.09 -26.71
N LYS A 275 -16.35 15.94 -25.72
CA LYS A 275 -16.45 17.39 -25.91
C LYS A 275 -15.10 17.99 -26.32
N GLU A 276 -14.01 17.53 -25.73
CA GLU A 276 -12.67 17.96 -26.10
C GLU A 276 -12.25 17.44 -27.47
N ILE A 277 -12.56 16.18 -27.77
CA ILE A 277 -12.32 15.59 -29.10
C ILE A 277 -13.08 16.41 -30.16
N LYS A 278 -14.38 16.66 -29.96
CA LYS A 278 -15.22 17.48 -30.86
C LYS A 278 -14.66 18.89 -31.04
N LYS A 279 -14.17 19.52 -29.96
CA LYS A 279 -13.58 20.88 -30.01
C LYS A 279 -12.24 20.91 -30.75
N ARG A 280 -11.36 19.92 -30.52
CA ARG A 280 -10.02 19.86 -31.11
C ARG A 280 -10.03 19.35 -32.55
N TYR A 281 -10.95 18.45 -32.86
CA TYR A 281 -11.12 17.75 -34.12
C TYR A 281 -12.55 18.01 -34.66
N PRO A 282 -12.79 19.21 -35.22
CA PRO A 282 -14.12 19.66 -35.59
C PRO A 282 -14.69 18.97 -36.83
N HIS A 283 -13.83 18.36 -37.66
CA HIS A 283 -14.24 17.66 -38.87
C HIS A 283 -14.35 16.15 -38.61
N GLU A 284 -15.17 15.46 -39.42
CA GLU A 284 -15.41 14.02 -39.31
C GLU A 284 -15.61 13.44 -40.71
N ASP A 285 -15.05 12.26 -40.96
CA ASP A 285 -15.32 11.45 -42.14
C ASP A 285 -15.58 9.99 -41.70
N ASN A 286 -15.67 9.07 -42.66
CA ASN A 286 -15.93 7.65 -42.41
C ASN A 286 -14.82 6.91 -41.63
N ILE A 287 -13.68 7.55 -41.35
CA ILE A 287 -12.58 6.96 -40.57
C ILE A 287 -12.65 7.45 -39.12
N SER A 288 -12.54 8.76 -38.91
CA SER A 288 -12.57 9.36 -37.59
C SER A 288 -12.68 10.89 -37.66
N ARG A 289 -12.88 11.51 -36.49
CA ARG A 289 -12.71 12.96 -36.36
C ARG A 289 -11.29 13.38 -36.69
N TYR A 290 -11.13 14.56 -37.28
CA TYR A 290 -9.83 15.11 -37.61
C TYR A 290 -9.82 16.64 -37.54
N ARG A 291 -8.63 17.21 -37.52
CA ARG A 291 -8.38 18.64 -37.73
C ARG A 291 -7.48 18.82 -38.93
N LYS A 292 -7.62 19.96 -39.59
CA LYS A 292 -6.79 20.31 -40.74
C LYS A 292 -5.45 20.82 -40.24
N SER A 293 -4.38 20.10 -40.55
CA SER A 293 -3.01 20.50 -40.24
C SER A 293 -2.30 20.84 -41.54
N ASP A 294 -1.86 22.10 -41.72
CA ASP A 294 -1.18 22.51 -42.97
C ASP A 294 0.03 21.58 -43.20
N LEU A 295 0.13 21.00 -44.40
CA LEU A 295 1.23 20.09 -44.71
C LEU A 295 2.56 20.86 -44.82
N ARG A 296 2.50 22.18 -45.03
CA ARG A 296 3.68 23.06 -44.99
C ARG A 296 4.15 23.23 -43.55
N LYS A 297 5.47 23.24 -43.35
CA LYS A 297 6.08 23.54 -42.05
C LYS A 297 5.85 25.02 -41.73
N THR A 298 5.44 25.31 -40.51
CA THR A 298 5.33 26.66 -39.95
C THR A 298 6.35 26.87 -38.83
N GLY A 299 6.64 28.12 -38.48
CA GLY A 299 7.63 28.49 -37.45
C GLY A 299 9.08 28.30 -37.89
N ASP A 300 9.97 28.05 -36.94
CA ASP A 300 11.41 27.93 -37.20
C ASP A 300 11.75 26.75 -38.12
N GLY A 301 12.73 26.97 -38.99
CA GLY A 301 13.17 25.98 -39.97
C GLY A 301 12.14 25.69 -41.07
N SER A 302 11.25 26.63 -41.38
CA SER A 302 10.16 26.45 -42.34
C SER A 302 10.50 26.79 -43.78
N LEU A 303 11.71 27.25 -44.07
CA LEU A 303 12.13 27.65 -45.41
C LEU A 303 12.77 26.48 -46.16
N ARG A 304 12.77 26.55 -47.48
CA ARG A 304 13.46 25.59 -48.35
C ARG A 304 14.94 25.50 -48.03
N ILE A 305 15.59 26.64 -47.77
CA ILE A 305 17.03 26.69 -47.46
C ILE A 305 17.39 25.86 -46.23
N ASP A 306 16.47 25.72 -45.27
CA ASP A 306 16.70 24.96 -44.04
C ASP A 306 16.83 23.46 -44.32
N ARG A 307 15.99 22.93 -45.24
CA ARG A 307 16.02 21.53 -45.70
C ARG A 307 15.53 21.42 -47.15
N PRO A 308 16.43 21.56 -48.15
CA PRO A 308 16.06 21.61 -49.57
C PRO A 308 15.29 20.39 -50.08
N ASN A 309 15.55 19.20 -49.51
CA ASN A 309 14.89 17.94 -49.91
C ASN A 309 13.39 17.88 -49.55
N LEU A 310 12.90 18.78 -48.68
CA LEU A 310 11.49 18.91 -48.33
C LEU A 310 10.72 19.91 -49.20
N PHE A 311 11.37 20.45 -50.25
CA PHE A 311 10.74 21.25 -51.28
C PHE A 311 10.58 20.44 -52.56
N TYR A 312 9.38 19.91 -52.78
CA TYR A 312 9.05 19.13 -53.97
C TYR A 312 7.59 19.36 -54.37
N PRO A 313 7.24 19.18 -55.66
CA PRO A 313 5.87 19.34 -56.10
C PRO A 313 5.00 18.16 -55.66
N ILE A 314 3.77 18.47 -55.24
CA ILE A 314 2.67 17.50 -55.11
C ILE A 314 1.65 17.87 -56.19
N TYR A 315 1.25 16.89 -57.00
CA TYR A 315 0.27 17.07 -58.06
C TYR A 315 -1.08 16.57 -57.58
N TYR A 316 -2.13 17.36 -57.77
CA TYR A 316 -3.51 17.03 -57.36
C TYR A 316 -4.43 17.02 -58.58
N SER A 317 -5.24 15.97 -58.74
CA SER A 317 -6.29 15.88 -59.75
C SER A 317 -7.65 16.17 -59.12
N PRO A 318 -8.28 17.33 -59.39
CA PRO A 318 -9.60 17.65 -58.84
C PRO A 318 -10.70 16.70 -59.32
N LYS A 319 -10.54 16.09 -60.51
CA LYS A 319 -11.54 15.18 -61.09
C LYS A 319 -11.53 13.81 -60.44
N LEU A 320 -10.35 13.30 -60.10
CA LEU A 320 -10.16 11.97 -59.49
C LEU A 320 -9.96 12.04 -57.98
N GLU A 321 -9.91 13.25 -57.42
CA GLU A 321 -9.56 13.54 -56.01
C GLU A 321 -8.30 12.81 -55.54
N SER A 322 -7.30 12.70 -56.42
CA SER A 322 -6.10 11.90 -56.18
C SER A 322 -4.81 12.72 -56.26
N PHE A 323 -3.77 12.21 -55.63
CA PHE A 323 -2.45 12.85 -55.51
C PHE A 323 -1.36 12.03 -56.20
N SER A 324 -0.32 12.70 -56.71
CA SER A 324 0.88 12.07 -57.24
C SER A 324 2.13 12.93 -57.01
N LEU A 325 3.31 12.29 -56.99
CA LEU A 325 4.61 12.99 -56.86
C LEU A 325 5.23 13.35 -58.21
N SER A 326 4.71 12.78 -59.29
CA SER A 326 5.02 13.12 -60.68
C SER A 326 3.75 13.58 -61.39
N ARG A 327 3.91 14.41 -62.43
CA ARG A 327 2.78 14.85 -63.24
C ARG A 327 2.33 13.68 -64.12
N VAL A 328 1.07 13.29 -63.98
CA VAL A 328 0.43 12.20 -64.72
C VAL A 328 -0.39 12.73 -65.90
N ASP A 329 -1.04 13.90 -65.72
CA ASP A 329 -1.82 14.53 -66.78
C ASP A 329 -1.71 16.08 -66.77
N ALA A 330 -2.16 16.71 -67.85
CA ALA A 330 -2.10 18.17 -68.00
C ALA A 330 -3.08 18.92 -67.08
N SER A 331 -4.18 18.27 -66.68
CA SER A 331 -5.24 18.82 -65.83
C SER A 331 -4.89 18.83 -64.34
N GLN A 332 -3.85 18.10 -63.92
CA GLN A 332 -3.34 18.11 -62.57
C GLN A 332 -2.74 19.48 -62.18
N ILE A 333 -3.05 19.87 -60.95
CA ILE A 333 -2.60 21.10 -60.33
C ILE A 333 -1.29 20.83 -59.60
N LYS A 334 -0.23 21.57 -59.95
CA LYS A 334 1.07 21.51 -59.26
C LYS A 334 1.04 22.39 -58.02
N ILE A 335 1.25 21.80 -56.85
CA ILE A 335 1.29 22.50 -55.56
C ILE A 335 2.71 22.43 -55.00
N LEU A 336 3.26 23.58 -54.63
CA LEU A 336 4.55 23.74 -53.97
C LEU A 336 4.34 24.35 -52.57
N PRO A 337 5.26 24.14 -51.61
CA PRO A 337 5.12 24.68 -50.26
C PRO A 337 5.50 26.17 -50.22
N ILE A 338 4.82 27.00 -51.01
CA ILE A 338 5.01 28.45 -51.05
C ILE A 338 4.20 29.09 -49.92
N LYS A 339 4.80 30.02 -49.18
CA LYS A 339 4.14 30.77 -48.11
C LYS A 339 3.34 31.96 -48.69
N GLY A 340 2.45 32.56 -47.88
CA GLY A 340 1.62 33.69 -48.34
C GLY A 340 2.42 34.96 -48.69
N ASN A 341 3.61 35.12 -48.12
CA ASN A 341 4.57 36.17 -48.49
C ASN A 341 5.43 35.81 -49.73
N LEU A 342 5.06 34.76 -50.47
CA LEU A 342 5.77 34.23 -51.65
C LEU A 342 7.13 33.58 -51.38
N GLU A 343 7.54 33.43 -50.11
CA GLU A 343 8.77 32.71 -49.79
C GLU A 343 8.63 31.21 -50.05
N GLU A 344 9.72 30.59 -50.52
CA GLU A 344 9.83 29.14 -50.63
C GLU A 344 9.93 28.51 -49.24
N GLY A 345 8.81 27.97 -48.78
CA GLY A 345 8.73 27.16 -47.56
C GLY A 345 9.22 25.73 -47.77
N ARG A 346 8.80 24.81 -46.92
CA ARG A 346 9.01 23.37 -47.10
C ARG A 346 7.84 22.56 -46.55
N TRP A 347 7.69 21.32 -47.02
CA TRP A 347 6.75 20.37 -46.42
C TRP A 347 7.25 19.91 -45.04
N ARG A 348 6.34 19.38 -44.21
CA ARG A 348 6.69 18.77 -42.92
C ARG A 348 7.40 17.43 -43.05
N CYS A 349 7.18 16.69 -44.13
CA CYS A 349 7.64 15.31 -44.32
C CYS A 349 8.17 15.04 -45.75
N MET A 350 8.92 13.94 -45.88
CA MET A 350 9.53 13.51 -47.14
C MET A 350 8.50 12.91 -48.10
N LYS A 351 8.91 12.69 -49.35
CA LYS A 351 8.04 12.18 -50.42
C LYS A 351 7.38 10.85 -50.07
N GLU A 352 8.13 9.95 -49.45
CA GLU A 352 7.71 8.61 -49.06
C GLU A 352 6.56 8.69 -48.05
N THR A 353 6.73 9.49 -46.99
CA THR A 353 5.68 9.73 -45.98
C THR A 353 4.44 10.39 -46.58
N VAL A 354 4.61 11.36 -47.49
CA VAL A 354 3.47 12.02 -48.13
C VAL A 354 2.69 11.05 -49.02
N GLN A 355 3.37 10.12 -49.69
CA GLN A 355 2.74 9.10 -50.52
C GLN A 355 1.86 8.15 -49.70
N GLU A 356 2.24 7.81 -48.47
CA GLU A 356 1.41 7.04 -47.53
C GLU A 356 0.11 7.78 -47.14
N LEU A 357 0.11 9.11 -47.18
CA LEU A 357 -1.05 9.95 -46.83
C LEU A 357 -2.06 10.13 -47.99
N PHE A 358 -1.66 9.86 -49.23
CA PHE A 358 -2.44 10.16 -50.44
C PHE A 358 -3.85 9.55 -50.44
N THR A 359 -4.00 8.35 -49.88
CA THR A 359 -5.24 7.58 -49.98
C THR A 359 -6.27 7.95 -48.91
N THR A 360 -5.83 8.43 -47.74
CA THR A 360 -6.71 8.50 -46.55
C THR A 360 -6.63 9.82 -45.79
N ASN A 361 -5.55 10.58 -45.92
CA ASN A 361 -5.21 11.63 -44.95
C ASN A 361 -4.85 12.98 -45.54
N LEU A 362 -4.96 13.20 -46.86
CA LEU A 362 -4.78 14.53 -47.44
C LEU A 362 -6.11 15.16 -47.87
N LEU A 363 -6.16 16.49 -47.84
CA LEU A 363 -7.22 17.31 -48.43
C LEU A 363 -6.60 18.54 -49.09
N VAL A 364 -7.28 19.05 -50.12
CA VAL A 364 -6.87 20.26 -50.83
C VAL A 364 -7.96 21.30 -50.71
N GLU A 365 -7.60 22.51 -50.31
CA GLU A 365 -8.50 23.66 -50.35
C GLU A 365 -7.95 24.73 -51.28
N ARG A 366 -8.85 25.32 -52.06
CA ARG A 366 -8.56 26.53 -52.83
C ARG A 366 -8.66 27.74 -51.90
N ARG A 367 -7.60 28.54 -51.85
CA ARG A 367 -7.49 29.83 -51.16
C ARG A 367 -7.27 30.94 -52.20
N ASN A 368 -7.35 32.19 -51.77
CA ASN A 368 -7.11 33.36 -52.63
C ASN A 368 -5.73 33.33 -53.31
N GLU A 369 -4.73 32.71 -52.64
CA GLU A 369 -3.34 32.64 -53.08
C GLU A 369 -2.96 31.31 -53.77
N GLY A 370 -3.93 30.41 -54.04
CA GLY A 370 -3.68 29.14 -54.71
C GLY A 370 -4.29 27.93 -53.98
N PHE A 371 -3.63 26.77 -54.04
CA PHE A 371 -4.10 25.54 -53.39
C PHE A 371 -3.22 25.21 -52.18
N THR A 372 -3.85 24.92 -51.05
CA THR A 372 -3.16 24.45 -49.84
C THR A 372 -3.51 23.00 -49.58
N ILE A 373 -2.49 22.20 -49.27
CA ILE A 373 -2.65 20.80 -48.86
C ILE A 373 -2.67 20.76 -47.34
N TYR A 374 -3.70 20.16 -46.77
CA TYR A 374 -3.74 19.82 -45.35
C TYR A 374 -3.66 18.31 -45.17
N GLU A 375 -2.98 17.92 -44.11
CA GLU A 375 -3.10 16.59 -43.52
C GLU A 375 -4.31 16.56 -42.60
N LYS A 376 -5.10 15.48 -42.68
CA LYS A 376 -6.13 15.12 -41.72
C LYS A 376 -5.44 14.55 -40.47
N ASP A 377 -5.06 15.43 -39.55
CA ASP A 377 -4.53 15.04 -38.24
C ASP A 377 -5.68 14.43 -37.43
N ARG A 378 -5.66 13.10 -37.31
CA ARG A 378 -6.77 12.30 -36.79
C ARG A 378 -6.89 12.43 -35.28
N ALA A 379 -8.13 12.31 -34.80
CA ALA A 379 -8.45 12.41 -33.39
C ALA A 379 -7.76 11.31 -32.58
N LYS A 380 -7.08 11.73 -31.52
CA LYS A 380 -6.62 10.83 -30.46
C LYS A 380 -7.70 10.70 -29.40
N THR A 381 -7.76 9.54 -28.75
CA THR A 381 -8.64 9.28 -27.61
C THR A 381 -7.96 9.61 -26.27
N THR A 382 -6.64 9.75 -26.27
CA THR A 382 -5.83 10.08 -25.08
C THR A 382 -4.82 11.19 -25.39
N GLU A 383 -4.29 11.82 -24.34
CA GLU A 383 -3.16 12.73 -24.44
C GLU A 383 -2.23 12.70 -23.23
N LYS A 384 -0.98 13.11 -23.44
CA LYS A 384 -0.05 13.35 -22.32
C LYS A 384 -0.62 14.41 -21.37
N PRO A 385 -0.49 14.22 -20.04
CA PRO A 385 -0.94 15.20 -19.08
C PRO A 385 -0.19 16.52 -19.27
N LYS A 386 -0.91 17.63 -19.17
CA LYS A 386 -0.32 18.97 -19.14
C LYS A 386 0.20 19.26 -17.73
N SER A 387 1.14 20.19 -17.61
CA SER A 387 1.64 20.65 -16.30
C SER A 387 0.70 21.63 -15.59
N CYS A 388 -0.44 21.98 -16.20
CA CYS A 388 -1.46 22.83 -15.60
C CYS A 388 -2.84 22.19 -15.79
N TRP A 389 -3.52 21.86 -14.70
CA TRP A 389 -4.85 21.25 -14.68
C TRP A 389 -5.86 22.27 -14.18
N PHE A 390 -6.72 22.73 -15.09
CA PHE A 390 -7.70 23.80 -14.86
C PHE A 390 -9.14 23.32 -15.05
N GLU A 391 -9.33 22.01 -15.21
CA GLU A 391 -10.63 21.39 -15.43
C GLU A 391 -11.47 21.45 -14.15
N ALA A 392 -12.76 21.75 -14.29
CA ALA A 392 -13.69 21.87 -13.16
C ALA A 392 -13.73 20.60 -12.27
N LYS A 393 -13.48 19.41 -12.83
CA LYS A 393 -13.43 18.13 -12.10
C LYS A 393 -12.40 18.11 -10.96
N HIS A 394 -11.38 18.96 -11.03
CA HIS A 394 -10.35 19.07 -9.99
C HIS A 394 -10.75 19.96 -8.81
N ASN A 395 -11.92 20.61 -8.85
CA ASN A 395 -12.38 21.48 -7.78
C ASN A 395 -12.77 20.69 -6.51
N THR A 396 -12.07 20.94 -5.40
CA THR A 396 -12.27 20.24 -4.12
C THR A 396 -13.66 20.50 -3.50
N ALA A 397 -14.11 21.75 -3.53
CA ALA A 397 -15.35 22.16 -2.86
C ALA A 397 -16.60 21.51 -3.51
N HIS A 398 -16.56 21.31 -4.84
CA HIS A 398 -17.67 20.72 -5.58
C HIS A 398 -17.58 19.20 -5.73
N TYR A 399 -16.39 18.63 -5.87
CA TYR A 399 -16.21 17.21 -6.21
C TYR A 399 -15.55 16.36 -5.11
N GLY A 400 -14.93 16.98 -4.10
CA GLY A 400 -14.46 16.32 -2.88
C GLY A 400 -15.51 16.34 -1.78
N THR A 401 -15.76 17.53 -1.21
CA THR A 401 -16.63 17.69 -0.03
C THR A 401 -18.07 17.23 -0.28
N LYS A 402 -18.69 17.57 -1.43
CA LYS A 402 -20.06 17.16 -1.72
C LYS A 402 -20.22 15.64 -1.87
N LYS A 403 -19.27 14.98 -2.56
CA LYS A 403 -19.27 13.52 -2.73
C LYS A 403 -19.14 12.84 -1.37
N LEU A 404 -18.23 13.29 -0.52
CA LEU A 404 -18.09 12.76 0.83
C LEU A 404 -19.34 13.02 1.70
N SER A 405 -19.86 14.24 1.72
CA SER A 405 -21.04 14.57 2.54
C SER A 405 -22.29 13.80 2.15
N SER A 406 -22.47 13.49 0.86
CA SER A 406 -23.58 12.66 0.38
C SER A 406 -23.58 11.24 0.98
N MET A 407 -22.42 10.76 1.45
CA MET A 407 -22.24 9.43 2.04
C MET A 407 -22.48 9.39 3.56
N PHE A 408 -22.39 10.52 4.27
CA PHE A 408 -22.31 10.57 5.74
C PHE A 408 -23.33 11.50 6.43
N ASN A 409 -24.26 12.12 5.69
CA ASN A 409 -25.24 13.08 6.24
C ASN A 409 -24.63 14.28 7.01
N SER A 410 -23.33 14.48 6.88
CA SER A 410 -22.53 15.47 7.62
C SER A 410 -21.25 15.78 6.83
N VAL A 411 -20.40 16.66 7.34
CA VAL A 411 -19.04 16.86 6.83
C VAL A 411 -18.09 16.11 7.78
N PRO A 412 -17.79 14.82 7.51
CA PRO A 412 -17.06 14.00 8.47
C PRO A 412 -15.56 14.27 8.48
N PHE A 413 -15.05 15.02 7.50
CA PHE A 413 -13.62 15.28 7.32
C PHE A 413 -13.39 16.65 6.68
N ALA A 414 -12.44 17.40 7.22
CA ALA A 414 -12.04 18.70 6.68
C ALA A 414 -11.15 18.51 5.44
N HIS A 415 -11.41 19.27 4.38
CA HIS A 415 -10.57 19.35 3.18
C HIS A 415 -10.24 18.00 2.48
N PRO A 416 -11.21 17.12 2.19
CA PRO A 416 -10.93 15.89 1.44
C PRO A 416 -10.52 16.21 0.00
N LYS A 417 -9.47 15.56 -0.52
CA LYS A 417 -9.07 15.72 -1.93
C LYS A 417 -10.16 15.27 -2.90
N SER A 418 -10.19 15.89 -4.09
CA SER A 418 -11.09 15.50 -5.18
C SER A 418 -10.74 14.09 -5.66
N VAL A 419 -11.72 13.19 -5.68
CA VAL A 419 -11.56 11.82 -6.23
C VAL A 419 -11.11 11.89 -7.68
N SER A 420 -11.61 12.84 -8.47
CA SER A 420 -11.22 12.99 -9.87
C SER A 420 -9.76 13.42 -10.06
N THR A 421 -9.21 14.22 -9.15
CA THR A 421 -7.78 14.55 -9.17
C THR A 421 -6.94 13.31 -8.91
N VAL A 422 -7.29 12.51 -7.90
CA VAL A 422 -6.56 11.28 -7.58
C VAL A 422 -6.72 10.25 -8.71
N LEU A 423 -7.90 10.12 -9.32
CA LEU A 423 -8.10 9.27 -10.51
C LEU A 423 -7.15 9.63 -11.66
N ASP A 424 -7.01 10.92 -11.99
CA ASP A 424 -6.09 11.31 -13.08
C ASP A 424 -4.63 11.03 -12.71
N ILE A 425 -4.22 11.27 -11.45
CA ILE A 425 -2.88 10.94 -10.96
C ILE A 425 -2.61 9.43 -11.08
N LEU A 426 -3.55 8.60 -10.61
CA LEU A 426 -3.41 7.14 -10.66
C LEU A 426 -3.51 6.60 -12.09
N THR A 427 -4.27 7.26 -12.98
CA THR A 427 -4.28 6.94 -14.42
C THR A 427 -2.87 7.06 -14.96
N ILE A 428 -2.23 8.21 -14.75
CA ILE A 428 -0.86 8.48 -15.23
C ILE A 428 0.14 7.51 -14.58
N GLY A 429 0.00 7.28 -13.29
CA GLY A 429 1.02 6.59 -12.49
C GLY A 429 0.91 5.07 -12.44
N SER A 430 -0.23 4.47 -12.79
CA SER A 430 -0.49 3.03 -12.61
C SER A 430 -1.35 2.39 -13.72
N SER A 431 -1.13 1.11 -13.96
CA SER A 431 -1.85 0.25 -14.91
C SER A 431 -2.78 -0.73 -14.19
N ASN A 432 -3.47 -1.59 -14.94
CA ASN A 432 -4.61 -2.36 -14.47
C ASN A 432 -4.33 -3.37 -13.34
N SER A 433 -3.11 -3.85 -13.15
CA SER A 433 -2.77 -4.84 -12.10
C SER A 433 -1.82 -4.30 -11.04
N ASP A 434 -1.61 -2.99 -11.03
CA ASP A 434 -0.60 -2.35 -10.20
C ASP A 434 -1.08 -2.08 -8.78
N THR A 435 -0.13 -1.99 -7.84
CA THR A 435 -0.41 -1.60 -6.45
C THR A 435 -0.08 -0.13 -6.24
N VAL A 436 -1.03 0.59 -5.64
CA VAL A 436 -0.92 2.00 -5.26
C VAL A 436 -0.72 2.10 -3.75
N LEU A 437 0.20 2.96 -3.30
CA LEU A 437 0.45 3.22 -1.88
C LEU A 437 0.14 4.68 -1.53
N ASP A 438 -0.58 4.87 -0.44
CA ASP A 438 -0.84 6.16 0.18
C ASP A 438 -0.65 6.07 1.69
N TYR A 439 0.49 6.55 2.18
CA TYR A 439 0.81 6.54 3.60
C TYR A 439 0.42 7.82 4.34
N PHE A 440 -0.43 8.65 3.72
CA PHE A 440 -1.17 9.76 4.33
C PHE A 440 -2.66 9.61 3.97
N GLY A 441 -3.24 8.46 4.35
CA GLY A 441 -4.50 7.97 3.82
C GLY A 441 -5.70 8.90 4.02
N GLY A 442 -5.71 9.73 5.08
CA GLY A 442 -6.71 10.78 5.28
C GLY A 442 -8.13 10.23 5.20
N SER A 443 -8.95 10.83 4.34
CA SER A 443 -10.34 10.38 4.14
C SER A 443 -10.51 9.14 3.23
N GLY A 444 -9.42 8.47 2.81
CA GLY A 444 -9.47 7.26 1.98
C GLY A 444 -9.68 7.50 0.47
N THR A 445 -9.46 8.72 -0.02
CA THR A 445 -9.73 9.10 -1.43
C THR A 445 -9.00 8.19 -2.44
N THR A 446 -7.78 7.76 -2.12
CA THR A 446 -6.97 6.86 -2.97
C THR A 446 -7.60 5.48 -3.14
N ALA A 447 -8.09 4.86 -2.06
CA ALA A 447 -8.79 3.58 -2.13
C ALA A 447 -10.09 3.71 -2.93
N VAL A 448 -10.84 4.80 -2.74
CA VAL A 448 -12.07 5.08 -3.51
C VAL A 448 -11.78 5.21 -5.00
N ALA A 449 -10.69 5.86 -5.39
CA ALA A 449 -10.28 5.96 -6.78
C ALA A 449 -9.94 4.59 -7.39
N VAL A 450 -9.23 3.72 -6.65
CA VAL A 450 -8.94 2.34 -7.09
C VAL A 450 -10.20 1.50 -7.24
N ILE A 451 -11.14 1.58 -6.29
CA ILE A 451 -12.45 0.90 -6.39
C ILE A 451 -13.21 1.39 -7.63
N GLU A 452 -13.17 2.70 -7.92
CA GLU A 452 -13.83 3.26 -9.09
C GLU A 452 -13.20 2.78 -10.41
N PHE A 453 -11.87 2.58 -10.45
CA PHE A 453 -11.21 1.94 -11.61
C PHE A 453 -11.67 0.49 -11.81
N ASN A 454 -11.60 -0.32 -10.76
CA ASN A 454 -11.94 -1.75 -10.84
C ASN A 454 -13.42 -1.96 -11.17
N ARG A 455 -14.30 -1.05 -10.72
CA ARG A 455 -15.72 -1.06 -11.11
C ARG A 455 -15.93 -0.74 -12.60
N LYS A 456 -15.19 0.21 -13.15
CA LYS A 456 -15.39 0.72 -14.52
C LYS A 456 -14.69 -0.11 -15.60
N ASP A 457 -13.59 -0.77 -15.24
CA ASP A 457 -12.80 -1.60 -16.13
C ASP A 457 -12.69 -3.02 -15.58
N PRO A 458 -13.40 -4.01 -16.16
CA PRO A 458 -13.33 -5.41 -15.74
C PRO A 458 -11.92 -6.03 -15.85
N GLN A 459 -11.01 -5.41 -16.61
CA GLN A 459 -9.61 -5.85 -16.70
C GLN A 459 -8.74 -5.25 -15.58
N SER A 460 -9.26 -4.27 -14.83
CA SER A 460 -8.56 -3.65 -13.71
C SER A 460 -8.72 -4.48 -12.43
N SER A 461 -7.57 -4.90 -11.90
CA SER A 461 -7.36 -5.55 -10.60
C SER A 461 -6.36 -4.73 -9.76
N ARG A 462 -6.38 -3.40 -9.90
CA ARG A 462 -5.52 -2.49 -9.15
C ARG A 462 -5.72 -2.71 -7.66
N LYS A 463 -4.62 -2.67 -6.91
CA LYS A 463 -4.63 -2.81 -5.45
C LYS A 463 -4.26 -1.51 -4.77
N TYR A 464 -4.69 -1.35 -3.52
CA TYR A 464 -4.30 -0.20 -2.71
C TYR A 464 -3.72 -0.60 -1.35
N ILE A 465 -2.79 0.21 -0.85
CA ILE A 465 -2.30 0.17 0.52
C ILE A 465 -2.45 1.57 1.10
N LEU A 466 -3.24 1.71 2.16
CA LEU A 466 -3.40 2.97 2.87
C LEU A 466 -2.86 2.87 4.29
N VAL A 467 -2.19 3.92 4.75
CA VAL A 467 -1.79 4.06 6.16
C VAL A 467 -2.41 5.32 6.72
N GLU A 468 -3.02 5.18 7.89
CA GLU A 468 -3.56 6.30 8.64
C GLU A 468 -3.49 6.00 10.14
N MET A 469 -3.11 6.98 10.95
CA MET A 469 -2.96 6.84 12.40
C MET A 469 -4.16 7.43 13.18
N GLY A 470 -4.85 8.40 12.58
CA GLY A 470 -5.89 9.20 13.21
C GLY A 470 -7.17 8.45 13.52
N HIS A 471 -8.01 9.07 14.36
CA HIS A 471 -9.33 8.53 14.71
C HIS A 471 -10.25 8.39 13.48
N HIS A 472 -10.04 9.26 12.49
CA HIS A 472 -10.75 9.21 11.22
C HIS A 472 -10.47 7.95 10.40
N PHE A 473 -9.49 7.11 10.78
CA PHE A 473 -9.38 5.74 10.25
C PHE A 473 -10.71 4.98 10.43
N VAL A 474 -11.25 5.03 11.64
CA VAL A 474 -12.47 4.30 12.05
C VAL A 474 -13.72 5.06 11.64
N ASP A 475 -13.75 6.38 11.84
CA ASP A 475 -14.98 7.16 11.67
C ASP A 475 -15.24 7.59 10.22
N VAL A 476 -14.20 7.64 9.37
CA VAL A 476 -14.29 8.19 8.01
C VAL A 476 -13.71 7.25 6.96
N LEU A 477 -12.40 6.95 7.03
CA LEU A 477 -11.66 6.25 5.98
C LEU A 477 -12.28 4.89 5.70
N LYS A 478 -12.39 4.02 6.72
CA LYS A 478 -12.94 2.68 6.56
C LYS A 478 -14.42 2.71 6.16
N PRO A 479 -15.33 3.43 6.85
CA PRO A 479 -16.72 3.54 6.43
C PRO A 479 -16.90 4.07 5.00
N ARG A 480 -16.06 5.02 4.57
CA ARG A 480 -16.11 5.55 3.20
C ARG A 480 -15.73 4.46 2.20
N ILE A 481 -14.73 3.64 2.49
CA ILE A 481 -14.35 2.51 1.64
C ILE A 481 -15.49 1.48 1.59
N LEU A 482 -16.06 1.08 2.73
CA LEU A 482 -17.20 0.15 2.79
C LEU A 482 -18.38 0.65 1.93
N LYS A 483 -18.80 1.90 2.11
CA LYS A 483 -19.84 2.55 1.31
C LYS A 483 -19.47 2.64 -0.18
N SER A 484 -18.20 2.92 -0.48
CA SER A 484 -17.71 3.01 -1.87
C SER A 484 -17.64 1.66 -2.55
N ILE A 485 -17.47 0.55 -1.82
CA ILE A 485 -17.57 -0.82 -2.36
C ILE A 485 -19.04 -1.12 -2.68
N TYR A 486 -19.93 -0.86 -1.70
CA TYR A 486 -21.34 -1.22 -1.76
C TYR A 486 -22.12 -0.48 -2.86
N ALA A 487 -21.91 0.83 -3.02
CA ALA A 487 -22.62 1.63 -4.03
C ALA A 487 -21.75 2.74 -4.61
N GLU A 488 -21.94 3.04 -5.90
CA GLU A 488 -21.27 4.15 -6.59
C GLU A 488 -21.84 5.52 -6.18
N MET A 489 -23.17 5.59 -6.05
CA MET A 489 -23.90 6.83 -5.88
C MET A 489 -24.61 6.85 -4.53
N TRP A 490 -24.46 7.97 -3.82
CA TRP A 490 -25.00 8.18 -2.49
C TRP A 490 -25.76 9.51 -2.42
N LYS A 491 -26.82 9.53 -1.64
CA LYS A 491 -27.58 10.74 -1.32
C LYS A 491 -28.09 10.63 0.11
N ASP A 492 -27.89 11.69 0.89
CA ASP A 492 -28.36 11.76 2.27
C ASP A 492 -27.99 10.51 3.09
N GLY A 493 -26.74 10.05 2.93
CA GLY A 493 -26.19 8.90 3.66
C GLY A 493 -26.65 7.54 3.15
N LYS A 494 -27.52 7.49 2.13
CA LYS A 494 -28.16 6.28 1.60
C LYS A 494 -27.70 5.95 0.17
N PRO A 495 -27.65 4.66 -0.19
CA PRO A 495 -27.31 4.23 -1.55
C PRO A 495 -28.42 4.64 -2.54
N VAL A 496 -28.05 5.11 -3.73
CA VAL A 496 -29.02 5.44 -4.80
C VAL A 496 -29.21 4.26 -5.77
N SER A 497 -28.13 3.53 -6.05
CA SER A 497 -28.17 2.30 -6.87
C SER A 497 -27.11 1.30 -6.40
N THR A 498 -27.50 0.04 -6.33
CA THR A 498 -26.64 -1.11 -5.95
C THR A 498 -26.32 -2.01 -7.14
N SER A 499 -26.76 -1.64 -8.35
CA SER A 499 -26.73 -2.48 -9.56
C SER A 499 -25.33 -2.77 -10.14
N SER A 500 -24.28 -2.13 -9.62
CA SER A 500 -22.89 -2.34 -10.03
C SER A 500 -22.09 -3.00 -8.91
N LEU A 501 -22.34 -4.30 -8.69
CA LEU A 501 -21.60 -5.11 -7.73
C LEU A 501 -20.11 -5.13 -8.10
N SER A 502 -19.26 -4.58 -7.25
CA SER A 502 -17.81 -4.78 -7.32
C SER A 502 -17.43 -5.77 -6.23
N SER A 503 -17.17 -7.02 -6.60
CA SER A 503 -16.64 -8.00 -5.65
C SER A 503 -15.31 -7.48 -5.09
N HIS A 504 -15.18 -7.42 -3.77
CA HIS A 504 -14.05 -6.74 -3.13
C HIS A 504 -13.67 -7.41 -1.81
N CYS A 505 -12.37 -7.48 -1.53
CA CYS A 505 -11.82 -7.93 -0.25
C CYS A 505 -10.69 -6.98 0.15
N PHE A 506 -10.69 -6.51 1.40
CA PHE A 506 -9.51 -5.85 1.95
C PHE A 506 -9.23 -6.32 3.37
N LYS A 507 -7.94 -6.42 3.68
CA LYS A 507 -7.43 -6.64 5.04
C LYS A 507 -7.21 -5.28 5.71
N TYR A 508 -7.47 -5.20 6.99
CA TYR A 508 -6.96 -4.10 7.80
C TYR A 508 -6.29 -4.59 9.07
N VAL A 509 -5.19 -3.93 9.41
CA VAL A 509 -4.37 -4.28 10.57
C VAL A 509 -4.13 -3.05 11.43
N ARG A 510 -3.96 -3.26 12.73
CA ARG A 510 -3.50 -2.24 13.67
C ARG A 510 -2.14 -2.61 14.21
N LEU A 511 -1.22 -1.63 14.25
CA LEU A 511 0.10 -1.83 14.83
C LEU A 511 0.15 -1.24 16.24
N GLU A 512 0.98 -1.82 17.11
CA GLU A 512 1.35 -1.16 18.36
C GLU A 512 1.99 0.22 18.06
N SER A 513 1.68 1.22 18.87
CA SER A 513 2.31 2.54 18.77
C SER A 513 3.68 2.57 19.47
N TYR A 514 4.43 3.65 19.27
CA TYR A 514 5.65 3.87 20.05
C TYR A 514 5.34 4.04 21.55
N GLU A 515 4.27 4.75 21.88
CA GLU A 515 3.77 4.93 23.24
C GLU A 515 3.32 3.59 23.85
N ASP A 516 2.68 2.72 23.07
CA ASP A 516 2.35 1.36 23.52
C ASP A 516 3.62 0.58 23.87
N THR A 517 4.64 0.64 23.00
CA THR A 517 5.94 0.01 23.28
C THR A 517 6.55 0.57 24.56
N LEU A 518 6.50 1.89 24.80
CA LEU A 518 7.01 2.49 26.04
C LEU A 518 6.23 2.07 27.28
N ASN A 519 4.89 2.05 27.20
CA ASN A 519 4.02 1.73 28.33
C ASN A 519 4.13 0.26 28.78
N ASN A 520 4.52 -0.64 27.86
CA ASN A 520 4.75 -2.05 28.15
C ASN A 520 6.21 -2.36 28.55
N LEU A 521 7.06 -1.35 28.73
CA LEU A 521 8.43 -1.57 29.23
C LEU A 521 8.42 -1.96 30.70
N GLU A 522 8.73 -3.23 30.96
CA GLU A 522 9.00 -3.74 32.29
C GLU A 522 10.51 -3.78 32.58
N PHE A 523 10.87 -3.50 33.83
CA PHE A 523 12.26 -3.55 34.32
C PHE A 523 12.39 -4.51 35.49
N ASP A 524 13.27 -5.51 35.39
CA ASP A 524 13.54 -6.47 36.47
C ASP A 524 14.46 -5.88 37.54
N SER A 525 13.86 -5.14 38.49
CA SER A 525 14.59 -4.47 39.58
C SER A 525 15.42 -5.40 40.48
N ASN A 526 15.26 -6.73 40.40
CA ASN A 526 16.05 -7.68 41.18
C ASN A 526 17.49 -7.80 40.65
N LYS A 527 17.70 -7.60 39.35
CA LYS A 527 19.05 -7.57 38.74
C LYS A 527 19.86 -6.40 39.30
N THR A 528 19.28 -5.20 39.33
CA THR A 528 19.90 -4.01 39.94
C THR A 528 20.22 -4.22 41.43
N LYS A 529 19.30 -4.79 42.22
CA LYS A 529 19.51 -5.05 43.66
C LYS A 529 20.68 -5.99 43.90
N THR A 530 20.79 -7.04 43.09
CA THR A 530 21.85 -8.05 43.20
C THR A 530 23.23 -7.48 42.84
N LEU A 531 23.32 -6.67 41.78
CA LEU A 531 24.55 -5.99 41.38
C LEU A 531 25.01 -4.95 42.40
N LYS A 532 24.09 -4.14 42.93
CA LYS A 532 24.37 -3.12 43.96
C LYS A 532 24.95 -3.70 45.25
N GLN A 533 24.59 -4.95 45.58
CA GLN A 533 25.09 -5.66 46.76
C GLN A 533 26.47 -6.32 46.55
N ARG A 534 26.89 -6.54 45.29
CA ARG A 534 28.05 -7.39 44.97
C ARG A 534 29.28 -6.65 44.43
N THR A 535 29.24 -5.34 44.19
CA THR A 535 30.31 -4.63 43.45
C THR A 535 30.74 -3.31 44.10
N GLU A 536 32.04 -2.96 43.94
CA GLU A 536 32.58 -1.63 44.27
C GLU A 536 31.90 -0.52 43.45
N SER A 537 31.87 0.70 44.00
CA SER A 537 31.00 1.79 43.51
C SER A 537 31.16 2.17 42.03
N ASP A 538 32.32 1.90 41.43
CA ASP A 538 32.62 2.35 40.07
C ASP A 538 32.09 1.38 38.99
N LEU A 539 32.08 0.06 39.24
CA LEU A 539 31.45 -0.91 38.33
C LEU A 539 29.92 -0.74 38.32
N TYR A 540 29.32 -0.47 39.48
CA TYR A 540 27.89 -0.15 39.58
C TYR A 540 27.53 1.15 38.84
N LYS A 541 28.39 2.19 38.94
CA LYS A 541 28.22 3.42 38.17
C LYS A 541 28.32 3.17 36.66
N ASP A 542 29.34 2.44 36.21
CA ASP A 542 29.50 2.12 34.79
C ASP A 542 28.33 1.30 34.25
N TYR A 543 27.83 0.34 35.04
CA TYR A 543 26.60 -0.40 34.74
C TYR A 543 25.40 0.54 34.55
N MET A 544 25.17 1.45 35.52
CA MET A 544 24.09 2.43 35.45
C MET A 544 24.20 3.34 34.23
N LEU A 545 25.41 3.79 33.91
CA LEU A 545 25.66 4.76 32.84
C LEU A 545 25.61 4.15 31.44
N LYS A 546 25.88 2.85 31.28
CA LYS A 546 26.06 2.24 29.95
C LYS A 546 25.12 1.08 29.62
N TYR A 547 24.63 0.32 30.61
CA TYR A 547 23.98 -0.97 30.35
C TYR A 547 22.64 -1.19 31.06
N TRP A 548 22.27 -0.30 31.99
CA TRP A 548 21.10 -0.46 32.85
C TRP A 548 19.80 -0.64 32.06
N LEU A 549 19.50 0.22 31.09
CA LEU A 549 18.25 0.12 30.33
C LEU A 549 18.16 -1.19 29.55
N ASP A 550 19.24 -1.57 28.87
CA ASP A 550 19.26 -2.78 28.04
C ASP A 550 19.19 -4.06 28.88
N ILE A 551 19.85 -4.14 30.04
CA ILE A 551 19.89 -5.36 30.85
C ILE A 551 18.61 -5.52 31.69
N GLU A 552 18.11 -4.44 32.27
CA GLU A 552 16.94 -4.51 33.16
C GLU A 552 15.65 -4.74 32.37
N SER A 553 15.59 -4.30 31.11
CA SER A 553 14.44 -4.53 30.24
C SER A 553 14.48 -5.89 29.51
N GLN A 554 15.56 -6.67 29.63
CA GLN A 554 15.63 -8.02 29.05
C GLN A 554 14.52 -8.93 29.62
N GLY A 555 13.56 -9.27 28.77
CA GLY A 555 12.38 -10.06 29.12
C GLY A 555 11.06 -9.28 29.05
N SER A 556 11.12 -7.96 28.87
CA SER A 556 9.94 -7.12 28.61
C SER A 556 9.22 -7.56 27.35
N ASN A 557 7.87 -7.60 27.40
CA ASN A 557 7.04 -7.90 26.23
C ASN A 557 7.31 -6.89 25.10
N SER A 558 7.53 -5.62 25.41
CA SER A 558 7.90 -4.61 24.40
C SER A 558 9.14 -4.97 23.58
N LEU A 559 10.05 -5.77 24.14
CA LEU A 559 11.31 -6.19 23.51
C LEU A 559 11.24 -7.59 22.87
N LEU A 560 10.05 -8.19 22.79
CA LEU A 560 9.80 -9.56 22.35
C LEU A 560 10.41 -10.59 23.31
N ASN A 561 9.58 -11.11 24.21
CA ASN A 561 9.98 -12.19 25.09
C ASN A 561 9.76 -13.56 24.41
N VAL A 562 10.87 -14.28 24.16
CA VAL A 562 10.86 -15.56 23.45
C VAL A 562 10.11 -16.68 24.19
N ALA A 563 9.88 -16.54 25.51
CA ALA A 563 9.10 -17.51 26.28
C ALA A 563 7.66 -17.67 25.76
N PHE A 564 7.09 -16.60 25.18
CA PHE A 564 5.74 -16.62 24.61
C PHE A 564 5.64 -17.36 23.28
N PHE A 565 6.73 -17.84 22.70
CA PHE A 565 6.63 -18.74 21.55
C PHE A 565 6.31 -20.18 21.97
N ARG A 566 6.26 -20.50 23.28
CA ARG A 566 5.72 -21.79 23.76
C ARG A 566 4.21 -21.90 23.54
N ASP A 567 3.48 -20.81 23.70
CA ASP A 567 2.06 -20.69 23.38
C ASP A 567 1.84 -19.34 22.69
N PRO A 568 1.54 -19.32 21.38
CA PRO A 568 1.39 -18.07 20.62
C PRO A 568 0.12 -17.28 20.98
N LEU A 569 -0.83 -17.86 21.74
CA LEU A 569 -2.12 -17.21 22.02
C LEU A 569 -2.10 -16.19 23.19
N PRO A 570 -1.50 -16.44 24.37
CA PRO A 570 -1.58 -15.52 25.50
C PRO A 570 -0.68 -14.28 25.39
N TYR A 571 0.06 -14.09 24.30
CA TYR A 571 0.96 -12.95 24.18
C TYR A 571 0.18 -11.65 24.06
N THR A 572 0.29 -10.79 25.06
CA THR A 572 -0.53 -9.58 25.19
C THR A 572 0.31 -8.33 25.44
N LEU A 573 -0.24 -7.19 25.02
CA LEU A 573 0.28 -5.86 25.27
C LEU A 573 -0.85 -4.96 25.78
N SER A 574 -0.51 -3.98 26.62
CA SER A 574 -1.38 -2.87 27.00
C SER A 574 -1.39 -1.83 25.88
N ILE A 575 -2.47 -1.76 25.11
CA ILE A 575 -2.61 -0.91 23.93
C ILE A 575 -3.54 0.25 24.23
N LYS A 576 -3.10 1.48 23.91
CA LYS A 576 -3.91 2.68 24.09
C LYS A 576 -5.15 2.63 23.20
N LYS A 577 -6.33 2.95 23.75
CA LYS A 577 -7.55 3.08 22.96
C LYS A 577 -7.44 4.29 22.01
N PRO A 578 -7.94 4.19 20.77
CA PRO A 578 -7.97 5.34 19.86
C PRO A 578 -8.65 6.54 20.53
N GLY A 579 -8.03 7.72 20.45
CA GLY A 579 -8.62 8.98 20.93
C GLY A 579 -8.74 9.12 22.46
N SER A 580 -8.27 8.15 23.25
CA SER A 580 -8.39 8.12 24.70
C SER A 580 -7.03 7.98 25.38
N LEU A 581 -6.93 8.39 26.66
CA LEU A 581 -5.76 8.09 27.51
C LEU A 581 -5.84 6.71 28.16
N GLU A 582 -6.97 6.02 28.03
CA GLU A 582 -7.14 4.65 28.53
C GLU A 582 -6.39 3.64 27.66
N SER A 583 -5.85 2.60 28.30
CA SER A 583 -5.29 1.43 27.63
C SER A 583 -6.16 0.20 27.89
N GLU A 584 -6.12 -0.74 26.97
CA GLU A 584 -6.75 -2.05 27.07
C GLU A 584 -5.75 -3.15 26.73
N THR A 585 -5.86 -4.29 27.39
CA THR A 585 -5.04 -5.46 27.07
C THR A 585 -5.50 -6.06 25.75
N LYS A 586 -4.58 -6.16 24.78
CA LYS A 586 -4.80 -6.78 23.48
C LYS A 586 -3.86 -7.93 23.26
N GLN A 587 -4.37 -8.99 22.66
CA GLN A 587 -3.56 -10.07 22.13
C GLN A 587 -2.78 -9.58 20.92
N VAL A 588 -1.50 -9.93 20.84
CA VAL A 588 -0.66 -9.67 19.69
C VAL A 588 -0.83 -10.79 18.69
N ASP A 589 -1.07 -10.44 17.43
CA ASP A 589 -1.12 -11.39 16.34
C ASP A 589 0.31 -11.74 15.89
N LEU A 590 0.93 -12.69 16.59
CA LEU A 590 2.27 -13.17 16.29
C LEU A 590 2.36 -13.81 14.90
N ILE A 591 1.28 -14.46 14.45
CA ILE A 591 1.21 -15.12 13.16
C ILE A 591 1.30 -14.07 12.05
N GLU A 592 0.43 -13.07 12.10
CA GLU A 592 0.42 -12.01 11.09
C GLU A 592 1.66 -11.12 11.17
N THR A 593 2.14 -10.82 12.38
CA THR A 593 3.42 -10.11 12.55
C THR A 593 4.55 -10.86 11.84
N PHE A 594 4.67 -12.16 12.06
CA PHE A 594 5.73 -12.96 11.44
C PHE A 594 5.61 -13.02 9.91
N ASN A 595 4.39 -13.11 9.37
CA ASN A 595 4.14 -13.06 7.92
C ASN A 595 4.76 -11.79 7.30
N TYR A 596 4.54 -10.62 7.90
CA TYR A 596 5.15 -9.37 7.45
C TYR A 596 6.67 -9.33 7.64
N LEU A 597 7.16 -9.81 8.79
CA LEU A 597 8.59 -9.80 9.12
C LEU A 597 9.43 -10.58 8.11
N ILE A 598 8.96 -11.74 7.64
CA ILE A 598 9.69 -12.52 6.62
C ILE A 598 9.31 -12.13 5.18
N GLY A 599 8.30 -11.28 5.00
CA GLY A 599 7.80 -10.88 3.68
C GLY A 599 7.00 -11.96 2.97
N LEU A 600 6.32 -12.82 3.73
CA LEU A 600 5.53 -13.94 3.23
C LEU A 600 4.39 -13.46 2.35
N ARG A 601 4.26 -14.04 1.16
CA ARG A 601 3.06 -13.95 0.33
C ARG A 601 2.19 -15.15 0.65
N VAL A 602 1.15 -14.90 1.45
CA VAL A 602 0.30 -15.96 2.00
C VAL A 602 -0.54 -16.56 0.88
N ARG A 603 -0.46 -17.87 0.72
CA ARG A 603 -1.33 -18.64 -0.17
C ARG A 603 -2.50 -19.23 0.60
N HIS A 604 -2.25 -19.81 1.76
CA HIS A 604 -3.28 -20.46 2.55
C HIS A 604 -2.96 -20.36 4.05
N ILE A 605 -4.00 -20.15 4.85
CA ILE A 605 -3.93 -20.21 6.32
C ILE A 605 -4.96 -21.24 6.76
N SER A 606 -4.54 -22.29 7.45
CA SER A 606 -5.49 -23.28 7.95
C SER A 606 -6.24 -22.74 9.16
N SER A 607 -7.45 -23.27 9.39
CA SER A 607 -8.06 -23.20 10.70
C SER A 607 -7.18 -23.95 11.69
N SER A 608 -7.14 -23.48 12.94
CA SER A 608 -6.40 -24.15 13.97
C SER A 608 -7.13 -25.41 14.45
N LYS A 609 -6.36 -26.39 14.93
CA LYS A 609 -6.89 -27.66 15.44
C LYS A 609 -6.14 -28.08 16.69
N SER A 610 -6.89 -28.48 17.70
CA SER A 610 -6.39 -29.11 18.91
C SER A 610 -6.50 -30.63 18.80
N PHE A 611 -5.61 -31.34 19.49
CA PHE A 611 -5.50 -32.79 19.43
C PHE A 611 -5.17 -33.39 20.79
N THR A 612 -5.65 -34.61 21.00
CA THR A 612 -5.25 -35.49 22.10
C THR A 612 -4.51 -36.69 21.53
N ALA A 613 -3.44 -37.11 22.21
CA ALA A 613 -2.56 -38.19 21.78
C ALA A 613 -2.45 -39.28 22.86
N SER A 614 -2.52 -40.54 22.43
CA SER A 614 -2.10 -41.70 23.23
C SER A 614 -0.73 -42.18 22.78
N PHE A 615 0.05 -42.74 23.71
CA PHE A 615 1.43 -43.16 23.47
C PHE A 615 1.62 -44.62 23.87
N LYS A 616 2.45 -45.33 23.12
CA LYS A 616 2.87 -46.69 23.45
C LYS A 616 4.37 -46.84 23.33
N GLU A 617 4.94 -47.75 24.11
CA GLU A 617 6.33 -48.17 23.96
C GLU A 617 6.43 -49.28 22.92
N VAL A 618 7.34 -49.14 21.96
CA VAL A 618 7.63 -50.15 20.94
C VAL A 618 9.10 -50.54 21.04
N THR A 619 9.39 -51.82 20.85
CA THR A 619 10.75 -52.34 20.83
C THR A 619 11.47 -51.85 19.57
N ASP A 620 12.58 -51.13 19.73
CA ASP A 620 13.37 -50.61 18.60
C ASP A 620 14.75 -51.31 18.58
N PRO A 621 14.99 -52.21 17.60
CA PRO A 621 16.22 -52.99 17.53
C PRO A 621 17.46 -52.17 17.16
N GLU A 622 17.30 -50.89 16.77
CA GLU A 622 18.40 -49.98 16.46
C GLU A 622 18.90 -49.20 17.69
N LEU A 623 18.19 -49.27 18.83
CA LEU A 623 18.63 -48.64 20.07
C LEU A 623 19.67 -49.50 20.81
N PRO A 624 20.61 -48.89 21.56
CA PRO A 624 21.57 -49.63 22.39
C PRO A 624 20.85 -50.61 23.34
N ASN A 625 21.48 -51.76 23.65
CA ASN A 625 20.88 -52.84 24.47
C ASN A 625 20.26 -52.40 25.81
N ASP A 626 20.62 -51.22 26.32
CA ASP A 626 20.13 -50.65 27.57
C ASP A 626 18.87 -49.77 27.41
N GLN A 627 18.43 -49.49 26.17
CA GLN A 627 17.24 -48.70 25.81
C GLN A 627 16.43 -49.36 24.69
N VAL A 628 16.03 -50.62 24.87
CA VAL A 628 15.35 -51.40 23.81
C VAL A 628 13.95 -50.87 23.44
N LYS A 629 13.42 -49.85 24.14
CA LYS A 629 12.06 -49.34 23.95
C LYS A 629 12.03 -47.87 23.60
N LYS A 630 11.27 -47.53 22.56
CA LYS A 630 11.01 -46.16 22.09
C LYS A 630 9.54 -45.82 22.29
N LEU A 631 9.26 -44.62 22.78
CA LEU A 631 7.89 -44.10 22.85
C LEU A 631 7.45 -43.62 21.46
N VAL A 632 6.27 -44.03 21.01
CA VAL A 632 5.65 -43.57 19.76
C VAL A 632 4.22 -43.13 20.01
N VAL A 633 3.69 -42.30 19.11
CA VAL A 633 2.26 -41.97 19.11
C VAL A 633 1.49 -43.20 18.63
N GLU A 634 0.52 -43.63 19.42
CA GLU A 634 -0.39 -44.72 19.05
C GLU A 634 -1.61 -44.18 18.32
N ASN A 635 -2.23 -43.14 18.88
CA ASN A 635 -3.34 -42.43 18.26
C ASN A 635 -3.13 -40.92 18.46
N LEU A 636 -3.48 -40.16 17.43
CA LEU A 636 -3.62 -38.70 17.49
C LEU A 636 -5.01 -38.38 16.93
N VAL A 637 -5.88 -37.81 17.75
CA VAL A 637 -7.27 -37.53 17.38
C VAL A 637 -7.57 -36.05 17.57
N PRO A 638 -8.32 -35.41 16.66
CA PRO A 638 -8.81 -34.06 16.87
C PRO A 638 -9.66 -34.00 18.15
N ASP A 639 -9.39 -33.01 18.99
CA ASP A 639 -10.02 -32.80 20.28
C ASP A 639 -9.97 -31.30 20.58
N THR A 640 -11.13 -30.66 20.73
CA THR A 640 -11.22 -29.20 20.94
C THR A 640 -10.47 -28.74 22.19
N ASP A 641 -10.42 -29.59 23.22
CA ASP A 641 -9.74 -29.32 24.49
C ASP A 641 -8.36 -29.99 24.60
N GLY A 642 -7.90 -30.58 23.49
CA GLY A 642 -6.62 -31.28 23.43
C GLY A 642 -5.43 -30.36 23.69
N PRO A 643 -4.39 -30.82 24.41
CA PRO A 643 -3.27 -29.97 24.80
C PRO A 643 -2.32 -29.63 23.64
N TRP A 644 -2.38 -30.37 22.53
CA TRP A 644 -1.58 -30.09 21.33
C TRP A 644 -2.42 -29.33 20.31
N TRP A 645 -2.17 -28.04 20.20
CA TRP A 645 -2.78 -27.16 19.22
C TRP A 645 -1.81 -26.90 18.07
N PHE A 646 -2.31 -26.88 16.83
CA PHE A 646 -1.54 -26.56 15.63
C PHE A 646 -2.30 -25.60 14.71
N ARG A 647 -1.56 -24.71 14.05
CA ARG A 647 -2.03 -23.90 12.92
C ARG A 647 -0.93 -23.79 11.88
N LYS A 648 -1.26 -24.02 10.60
CA LYS A 648 -0.30 -23.89 9.50
C LYS A 648 -0.59 -22.66 8.64
N VAL A 649 0.48 -22.03 8.18
CA VAL A 649 0.46 -20.97 7.17
C VAL A 649 1.37 -21.40 6.03
N GLU A 650 0.87 -21.30 4.81
CA GLU A 650 1.57 -21.66 3.59
C GLU A 650 1.70 -20.43 2.70
N GLY A 651 2.88 -20.26 2.13
CA GLY A 651 3.15 -19.15 1.24
C GLY A 651 4.50 -19.28 0.56
N TRP A 652 5.01 -18.15 0.11
CA TRP A 652 6.34 -18.09 -0.46
C TRP A 652 6.98 -16.73 -0.21
N VAL A 653 8.32 -16.75 -0.17
CA VAL A 653 9.16 -15.54 -0.15
C VAL A 653 10.02 -15.53 -1.42
N PRO A 654 10.46 -14.37 -1.93
CA PRO A 654 11.39 -14.30 -3.04
C PRO A 654 12.75 -14.84 -2.60
N LYS A 655 13.41 -15.66 -3.42
CA LYS A 655 14.75 -16.21 -3.10
C LYS A 655 15.77 -15.09 -2.87
N ASN A 656 15.71 -14.04 -3.69
CA ASN A 656 16.47 -12.83 -3.47
C ASN A 656 15.56 -11.74 -2.88
N VAL A 657 15.67 -11.52 -1.57
CA VAL A 657 14.89 -10.49 -0.88
C VAL A 657 15.26 -9.09 -1.34
N PHE A 658 16.48 -8.84 -1.82
CA PHE A 658 16.93 -7.51 -2.25
C PHE A 658 16.54 -7.17 -3.69
N SER A 659 16.26 -8.17 -4.52
CA SER A 659 15.80 -8.04 -5.90
C SER A 659 14.65 -9.02 -6.14
N PRO A 660 13.47 -8.76 -5.53
CA PRO A 660 12.40 -9.75 -5.47
C PRO A 660 11.80 -10.01 -6.86
N SER A 661 11.71 -11.29 -7.24
CA SER A 661 10.99 -11.73 -8.43
C SER A 661 9.90 -12.74 -8.07
N ASN A 662 8.84 -12.80 -8.88
CA ASN A 662 7.79 -13.80 -8.75
C ASN A 662 8.17 -15.15 -9.40
N GLU A 663 9.32 -15.23 -10.07
CA GLU A 663 9.82 -16.43 -10.76
C GLU A 663 10.65 -17.30 -9.82
N GLU A 664 11.50 -16.67 -9.00
CA GLU A 664 12.37 -17.35 -8.05
C GLU A 664 11.76 -17.35 -6.65
N LYS A 665 10.93 -18.36 -6.39
CA LYS A 665 10.20 -18.51 -5.12
C LYS A 665 10.90 -19.50 -4.19
N GLU A 666 10.94 -19.19 -2.90
CA GLU A 666 11.20 -20.12 -1.81
C GLU A 666 9.85 -20.45 -1.14
N HIS A 667 9.34 -21.65 -1.39
CA HIS A 667 8.08 -22.12 -0.83
C HIS A 667 8.23 -22.37 0.67
N THR A 668 7.37 -21.73 1.46
CA THR A 668 7.51 -21.66 2.91
C THR A 668 6.28 -22.21 3.61
N LEU A 669 6.51 -23.13 4.55
CA LEU A 669 5.52 -23.61 5.51
C LEU A 669 5.87 -23.06 6.90
N ILE A 670 4.89 -22.52 7.60
CA ILE A 670 5.03 -22.06 8.98
C ILE A 670 4.07 -22.88 9.83
N ILE A 671 4.61 -23.52 10.88
CA ILE A 671 3.88 -24.35 11.82
C ILE A 671 3.90 -23.64 13.16
N TRP A 672 2.75 -23.15 13.58
CA TRP A 672 2.52 -22.69 14.94
C TRP A 672 1.96 -23.82 15.78
N ARG A 673 2.49 -24.02 16.98
CA ARG A 673 1.99 -25.01 17.95
C ARG A 673 1.99 -24.51 19.38
N LYS A 674 1.21 -25.16 20.24
CA LYS A 674 1.36 -25.06 21.70
C LYS A 674 2.30 -26.15 22.20
N LEU A 675 3.27 -25.76 23.03
CA LEU A 675 4.19 -26.67 23.70
C LEU A 675 3.66 -27.03 25.08
N THR A 676 3.80 -28.29 25.46
CA THR A 676 3.55 -28.74 26.83
C THR A 676 4.85 -28.70 27.63
N ASP A 677 4.81 -29.17 28.87
CA ASP A 677 6.01 -29.34 29.69
C ASP A 677 6.79 -30.63 29.37
N ASN A 678 6.33 -31.41 28.38
CA ASN A 678 6.98 -32.64 27.94
C ASN A 678 7.42 -32.55 26.48
N LEU A 679 8.63 -32.03 26.26
CA LEU A 679 9.20 -31.82 24.94
C LEU A 679 9.30 -33.09 24.08
N ALA A 680 9.55 -34.25 24.71
CA ALA A 680 9.63 -35.52 24.00
C ALA A 680 8.27 -35.88 23.37
N ARG A 681 7.18 -35.73 24.14
CA ARG A 681 5.82 -35.94 23.64
C ARG A 681 5.43 -34.90 22.60
N ASP A 682 5.77 -33.62 22.81
CA ASP A 682 5.48 -32.55 21.85
C ASP A 682 6.12 -32.80 20.48
N ASN A 683 7.35 -33.33 20.46
CA ASN A 683 8.04 -33.67 19.22
C ASN A 683 7.46 -34.92 18.55
N LEU A 684 7.06 -35.93 19.33
CA LEU A 684 6.36 -37.11 18.78
C LEU A 684 5.02 -36.72 18.14
N VAL A 685 4.24 -35.87 18.81
CA VAL A 685 2.95 -35.39 18.28
C VAL A 685 3.15 -34.47 17.07
N LEU A 686 4.13 -33.56 17.09
CA LEU A 686 4.47 -32.75 15.93
C LEU A 686 4.85 -33.61 14.73
N ASN A 687 5.67 -34.65 14.93
CA ASN A 687 6.09 -35.55 13.84
C ASN A 687 4.91 -36.31 13.24
N GLU A 688 4.04 -36.88 14.08
CA GLU A 688 2.82 -37.58 13.63
C GLU A 688 1.86 -36.63 12.90
N TRP A 689 1.60 -35.45 13.45
CA TRP A 689 0.77 -34.43 12.80
C TRP A 689 1.37 -34.01 11.46
N PHE A 690 2.67 -33.75 11.40
CA PHE A 690 3.37 -33.33 10.18
C PHE A 690 3.32 -34.40 9.09
N ASN A 691 3.51 -35.67 9.43
CA ASN A 691 3.39 -36.78 8.49
C ASN A 691 1.98 -36.83 7.88
N ARG A 692 0.92 -36.65 8.68
CA ARG A 692 -0.46 -36.58 8.16
C ARG A 692 -0.68 -35.40 7.23
N VAL A 693 -0.11 -34.23 7.54
CA VAL A 693 -0.17 -33.06 6.64
C VAL A 693 0.55 -33.36 5.32
N ARG A 694 1.73 -33.97 5.39
CA ARG A 694 2.52 -34.36 4.22
C ARG A 694 1.81 -35.42 3.37
N GLU A 695 1.17 -36.41 3.98
CA GLU A 695 0.43 -37.46 3.29
C GLU A 695 -0.86 -36.94 2.64
N ALA A 696 -1.52 -35.96 3.26
CA ALA A 696 -2.72 -35.33 2.72
C ALA A 696 -2.42 -34.40 1.52
N ASP A 697 -1.20 -33.89 1.42
CA ASP A 697 -0.78 -33.00 0.35
C ASP A 697 0.04 -33.75 -0.72
N GLN A 698 -0.63 -34.10 -1.83
CA GLN A 698 0.01 -34.78 -2.97
C GLN A 698 1.13 -33.95 -3.62
N ASN A 699 1.20 -32.65 -3.36
CA ASN A 699 2.20 -31.73 -3.90
C ASN A 699 2.97 -31.02 -2.78
N PHE A 700 3.38 -31.75 -1.74
CA PHE A 700 4.17 -31.22 -0.64
C PHE A 700 5.55 -30.73 -1.12
N THR A 701 5.61 -29.50 -1.62
CA THR A 701 6.82 -28.88 -2.18
C THR A 701 7.16 -27.62 -1.41
N PHE A 702 7.92 -27.78 -0.32
CA PHE A 702 8.45 -26.67 0.47
C PHE A 702 9.96 -26.65 0.43
N ASP A 703 10.53 -25.45 0.48
CA ASP A 703 11.97 -25.19 0.59
C ASP A 703 12.34 -24.80 2.04
N ARG A 704 11.39 -24.23 2.79
CA ARG A 704 11.60 -23.74 4.15
C ARG A 704 10.44 -24.12 5.06
N ILE A 705 10.75 -24.62 6.26
CA ILE A 705 9.77 -24.90 7.32
C ILE A 705 10.16 -24.12 8.57
N TYR A 706 9.31 -23.19 9.02
CA TYR A 706 9.44 -22.52 10.30
C TYR A 706 8.56 -23.20 11.34
N VAL A 707 9.10 -23.47 12.52
CA VAL A 707 8.35 -24.04 13.64
C VAL A 707 8.81 -23.44 14.96
N ASN A 708 7.87 -23.16 15.85
CA ASN A 708 8.18 -22.68 17.20
C ASN A 708 8.54 -23.84 18.15
N GLY A 709 9.50 -23.58 19.03
CA GLY A 709 10.14 -24.55 19.90
C GLY A 709 11.07 -25.52 19.18
N SER A 710 11.93 -26.19 19.94
CA SER A 710 12.81 -27.24 19.41
C SER A 710 12.01 -28.34 18.72
N SER A 711 12.42 -28.75 17.52
CA SER A 711 11.75 -29.78 16.73
C SER A 711 12.74 -30.82 16.19
N ASN A 712 12.23 -32.03 15.94
CA ASN A 712 12.96 -33.11 15.28
C ASN A 712 12.54 -33.29 13.82
N LEU A 713 11.83 -32.32 13.23
CA LEU A 713 11.31 -32.45 11.87
C LEU A 713 12.43 -32.71 10.85
N ALA A 714 13.63 -32.15 11.07
CA ALA A 714 14.79 -32.38 10.22
C ALA A 714 15.17 -33.87 10.09
N THR A 715 14.84 -34.72 11.08
CA THR A 715 15.11 -36.16 11.00
C THR A 715 14.10 -36.93 10.15
N LEU A 716 12.96 -36.31 9.79
CA LEU A 716 11.94 -36.89 8.91
C LEU A 716 12.22 -36.63 7.42
N LYS A 717 13.32 -35.93 7.13
CA LYS A 717 13.72 -35.56 5.77
C LYS A 717 14.10 -36.81 4.98
N GLN A 718 13.44 -37.02 3.84
CA GLN A 718 13.75 -38.06 2.86
C GLN A 718 14.79 -37.54 1.86
N ASN A 719 15.47 -38.43 1.12
CA ASN A 719 16.54 -38.04 0.21
C ASN A 719 16.11 -37.03 -0.87
N ASP A 720 14.85 -37.05 -1.27
CA ASP A 720 14.29 -36.16 -2.30
C ASP A 720 13.72 -34.85 -1.73
N ASP A 721 13.64 -34.72 -0.40
CA ASP A 721 13.12 -33.53 0.26
C ASP A 721 14.11 -32.37 0.16
N ARG A 722 13.62 -31.19 -0.23
CA ARG A 722 14.45 -29.98 -0.39
C ARG A 722 14.38 -29.03 0.81
N TRP A 723 13.41 -29.21 1.70
CA TRP A 723 13.15 -28.25 2.78
C TRP A 723 14.23 -28.24 3.86
N GLU A 724 14.40 -27.07 4.47
CA GLU A 724 15.18 -26.87 5.69
C GLU A 724 14.29 -26.39 6.83
N VAL A 725 14.52 -26.92 8.03
CA VAL A 725 13.79 -26.52 9.24
C VAL A 725 14.53 -25.37 9.93
N CYS A 726 13.81 -24.31 10.26
CA CYS A 726 14.34 -23.14 10.95
C CYS A 726 13.51 -22.83 12.19
N LEU A 727 14.21 -22.37 13.24
CA LEU A 727 13.57 -21.95 14.47
C LEU A 727 12.84 -20.61 14.26
N LEU A 728 11.55 -20.59 14.56
CA LEU A 728 10.69 -19.44 14.31
C LEU A 728 11.14 -18.23 15.14
N GLU A 729 11.45 -18.44 16.41
CA GLU A 729 11.85 -17.43 17.40
C GLU A 729 13.11 -16.67 16.98
N GLU A 730 14.12 -17.40 16.50
CA GLU A 730 15.38 -16.82 16.05
C GLU A 730 15.15 -15.94 14.82
N LYS A 731 14.40 -16.45 13.84
CA LYS A 731 14.07 -15.70 12.63
C LYS A 731 13.22 -14.47 12.95
N PHE A 732 12.24 -14.61 13.83
CA PHE A 732 11.36 -13.53 14.27
C PHE A 732 12.19 -12.43 14.93
N LEU A 733 13.01 -12.77 15.95
CA LEU A 733 13.84 -11.81 16.66
C LEU A 733 14.79 -11.09 15.70
N LYS A 734 15.46 -11.84 14.81
CA LYS A 734 16.35 -11.25 13.80
C LYS A 734 15.61 -10.24 12.93
N CYS A 735 14.47 -10.62 12.34
CA CYS A 735 13.72 -9.76 11.42
C CYS A 735 13.06 -8.56 12.13
N MET A 736 12.68 -8.69 13.40
CA MET A 736 12.09 -7.61 14.21
C MET A 736 13.03 -6.40 14.35
N TRP A 737 14.32 -6.68 14.54
CA TRP A 737 15.35 -5.69 14.84
C TRP A 737 16.30 -5.38 13.68
N GLN A 738 16.22 -6.14 12.58
CA GLN A 738 17.03 -5.90 11.38
C GLN A 738 16.69 -4.54 10.76
N ASP A 739 17.71 -3.72 10.51
CA ASP A 739 17.53 -2.53 9.67
C ASP A 739 17.54 -2.95 8.20
N ASN A 740 16.55 -2.49 7.45
CA ASN A 740 16.35 -2.84 6.05
C ASN A 740 16.80 -1.71 5.09
N THR A 741 17.53 -0.72 5.62
CA THR A 741 18.06 0.43 4.88
C THR A 741 19.41 0.19 4.22
N GLU A 742 20.06 -0.94 4.50
CA GLU A 742 21.18 -1.51 3.75
C GLU A 742 20.67 -2.64 2.84
#